data_AF-A0A7Y5VF25-F1
#
_entry.id   AF-A0A7Y5VF25-F1
#
_cell.length_a   1.000
_cell.length_b   1.000
_cell.length_c   1.000
_cell.angle_alpha   90.00
_cell.angle_beta   90.00
_cell.angle_gamma   90.00
#
_symmetry.space_group_name_H-M   'P 1'
#
loop_
_entity.id
_entity.type
_entity.pdbx_description
1 polymer ?
#
loop_
_entity_poly.entity_id
_entity_poly.type
_entity_poly.pdbx_seq_one_letter_code
_entity_poly.pdbx_strand_id
1 'polypeptide(L)'
;MEILYYSDLDSSKVRKNFNKVVEYLKSGNFSGADVKKMSNTGYYRAKLDEENRLLFKFARYGGRTYLLLLEVILHHNYRDSRFLNGAEIDESKIAPLAQPEQVSEEDVVAMPYVNPRSTHFHLLDKVISFDDDQREVFQLPTPLIVIGSAGSGKTALTLEKIKTLRGNILYVTLSPYLVENSANLYYSFQYRNEAQEIEFLSFKEYVETLQIPSGRELTFRAFDAWFARHRNTVKIRDSYKLYEEFKGVLTGSNVEKEYLPREDYLALGVRQSVFLADEREQVYDLFEKYLKFLAENTYFDLSMIAHRWQTLCHPKYDFIIVDEVQDLTNAQLFLILKSLKTPGQFVLCGDSNQIVHPNFFSWANVKTLFYTHENLDNKLHILRTNYRNSPQVTDIANRLLKVKNARFGSIDRESTYLVTPISNKPGEVVCLPDNAKIKQELNQKTRNSAQFAVVVMTNEDKAEARKIFQTPLLFSVQEAKGLEYENIILLNFIANKSREFLEISNGVTRPDLETEDLRYARAKDKTDKSLDAYKFYINSFYVAMTRAVRNLYVVESTHKHPLLELLGLAVPRQNIDMAEQKSSLDEWQREARRLELQGKTEQADLIRQNILGNKKTPWTPITWEELKNLKVEALNPDIFNKKAKDRLFEFALIYNDNDVIRRLSELKYRRADRPEAERGGVFRRVYAPYAADDVKKVTENIKKYGLDYRDEFNMTPLLAAIKTGAGKVTDFLLEQGAKLEVTDNLGISPFVMALQQAHTNDKFLKNRLSSLYPKLKPDSVKVKVDNHLVKISARSAEFFLLHNFIVTHNLILMKKKELEDHGFTMDNVMEICEKFPDVILPEYRKKRQYLNSILSKNEIDRDDPYNKKLFLRINRGVYVLNPDLEILIAEDQWMNVYDMMFTEKMTRERNAAIINENLARLRRQWSEQLEKARAREEAERKRRIEEWQGRWQW
;
A
#
# COMPACT_ATOMS: atom_id res chain seq x y z
N MET A 1 -18.55 33.77 14.85
CA MET A 1 -18.05 32.56 14.14
C MET A 1 -18.24 31.36 15.05
N GLU A 2 -18.51 30.19 14.49
CA GLU A 2 -18.62 28.94 15.28
C GLU A 2 -17.23 28.29 15.46
N ILE A 3 -17.02 27.60 16.57
CA ILE A 3 -15.73 26.96 16.91
C ILE A 3 -15.89 25.46 16.95
N LEU A 4 -14.97 24.74 16.30
CA LEU A 4 -14.81 23.31 16.45
C LEU A 4 -13.42 23.02 17.04
N TYR A 5 -13.35 22.11 18.00
CA TYR A 5 -12.13 21.71 18.70
C TYR A 5 -11.65 20.37 18.15
N TYR A 6 -10.36 20.29 17.84
CA TYR A 6 -9.77 19.00 17.51
C TYR A 6 -9.82 18.07 18.73
N SER A 7 -10.18 16.79 18.52
CA SER A 7 -10.41 15.83 19.61
C SER A 7 -9.21 15.60 20.53
N ASP A 8 -7.96 15.69 20.05
CA ASP A 8 -6.76 15.63 20.92
C ASP A 8 -6.15 17.01 21.21
N LEU A 9 -6.93 18.10 21.13
CA LEU A 9 -6.44 19.43 21.53
C LEU A 9 -6.25 19.49 23.05
N ASP A 10 -5.00 19.51 23.50
CA ASP A 10 -4.66 19.76 24.91
C ASP A 10 -4.42 21.26 25.15
N SER A 11 -5.28 21.87 25.97
CA SER A 11 -5.15 23.27 26.43
C SER A 11 -4.90 23.39 27.93
N SER A 12 -4.67 22.26 28.63
CA SER A 12 -4.61 22.18 30.10
C SER A 12 -3.60 23.17 30.71
N LYS A 13 -2.41 23.30 30.11
CA LYS A 13 -1.32 24.17 30.58
C LYS A 13 -1.62 25.68 30.48
N VAL A 14 -2.54 26.09 29.60
CA VAL A 14 -2.82 27.50 29.27
C VAL A 14 -4.32 27.83 29.31
N ARG A 15 -5.11 27.04 30.05
CA ARG A 15 -6.58 27.01 29.99
C ARG A 15 -7.27 28.37 30.12
N LYS A 16 -6.78 29.23 31.03
CA LYS A 16 -7.35 30.58 31.24
C LYS A 16 -7.18 31.47 30.00
N ASN A 17 -5.96 31.53 29.46
CA ASN A 17 -5.64 32.33 28.28
C ASN A 17 -6.32 31.75 27.04
N PHE A 18 -6.34 30.42 26.92
CA PHE A 18 -7.05 29.69 25.88
C PHE A 18 -8.53 30.10 25.81
N ASN A 19 -9.26 30.00 26.92
CA ASN A 19 -10.68 30.37 26.96
C ASN A 19 -10.91 31.84 26.57
N LYS A 20 -10.04 32.76 27.04
CA LYS A 20 -10.12 34.18 26.69
C LYS A 20 -9.98 34.40 25.18
N VAL A 21 -8.98 33.78 24.56
CA VAL A 21 -8.72 33.91 23.12
C VAL A 21 -9.82 33.26 22.29
N VAL A 22 -10.36 32.13 22.73
CA VAL A 22 -11.51 31.49 22.07
C VAL A 22 -12.73 32.42 22.03
N GLU A 23 -13.01 33.18 23.09
CA GLU A 23 -14.10 34.16 23.08
C GLU A 23 -13.85 35.32 22.11
N TYR A 24 -12.60 35.81 22.01
CA TYR A 24 -12.25 36.80 20.97
C TYR A 24 -12.44 36.26 19.56
N LEU A 25 -12.05 35.00 19.31
CA LEU A 25 -12.23 34.35 18.01
C LEU A 25 -13.71 34.14 17.68
N LYS A 26 -14.54 33.72 18.64
CA LYS A 26 -16.00 33.58 18.47
C LYS A 26 -16.65 34.89 18.08
N SER A 27 -16.26 36.00 18.74
CA SER A 27 -16.80 37.33 18.47
C SER A 27 -16.21 38.00 17.23
N GLY A 28 -15.26 37.37 16.53
CA GLY A 28 -14.56 37.96 15.38
C GLY A 28 -13.55 39.05 15.74
N ASN A 29 -13.19 39.20 17.02
CA ASN A 29 -12.21 40.18 17.48
C ASN A 29 -10.77 39.66 17.26
N PHE A 30 -10.35 39.61 15.99
CA PHE A 30 -9.04 39.08 15.61
C PHE A 30 -7.88 39.96 16.07
N SER A 31 -8.11 41.27 16.17
CA SER A 31 -7.14 42.20 16.75
C SER A 31 -6.88 41.90 18.24
N GLY A 32 -7.94 41.63 19.02
CA GLY A 32 -7.82 41.25 20.43
C GLY A 32 -7.15 39.90 20.67
N ALA A 33 -7.24 38.98 19.69
CA ALA A 33 -6.57 37.69 19.71
C ALA A 33 -5.17 37.69 19.05
N ASP A 34 -4.71 38.83 18.52
CA ASP A 34 -3.48 38.97 17.70
C ASP A 34 -3.38 37.84 16.65
N VAL A 35 -4.42 37.74 15.81
CA VAL A 35 -4.47 36.74 14.75
C VAL A 35 -3.49 37.10 13.65
N LYS A 36 -2.70 36.12 13.22
CA LYS A 36 -1.78 36.27 12.09
C LYS A 36 -1.82 35.06 11.15
N LYS A 37 -1.68 35.32 9.85
CA LYS A 37 -1.66 34.29 8.79
C LYS A 37 -0.25 33.76 8.59
N MET A 38 -0.10 32.44 8.70
CA MET A 38 1.20 31.77 8.56
C MET A 38 1.51 31.54 7.08
N SER A 39 2.51 32.27 6.58
CA SER A 39 2.92 32.28 5.18
C SER A 39 3.17 30.88 4.62
N ASN A 40 2.57 30.56 3.47
CA ASN A 40 2.74 29.29 2.75
C ASN A 40 2.31 28.01 3.48
N THR A 41 1.47 28.12 4.52
CA THR A 41 0.98 26.95 5.26
C THR A 41 -0.54 26.76 5.26
N GLY A 42 -1.29 27.83 4.98
CA GLY A 42 -2.76 27.83 5.09
C GLY A 42 -3.28 27.78 6.53
N TYR A 43 -2.41 27.90 7.54
CA TYR A 43 -2.76 27.99 8.95
C TYR A 43 -2.71 29.41 9.49
N TYR A 44 -3.40 29.61 10.60
CA TYR A 44 -3.48 30.87 11.33
C TYR A 44 -3.09 30.62 12.78
N ARG A 45 -2.48 31.64 13.41
CA ARG A 45 -2.15 31.61 14.82
C ARG A 45 -2.84 32.74 15.57
N ALA A 46 -3.20 32.50 16.83
CA ALA A 46 -3.62 33.52 17.79
C ALA A 46 -2.66 33.54 18.98
N LYS A 47 -2.47 34.70 19.59
CA LYS A 47 -1.59 34.87 20.76
C LYS A 47 -2.34 34.50 22.04
N LEU A 48 -1.87 33.46 22.74
CA LEU A 48 -2.39 33.09 24.06
C LEU A 48 -1.75 33.96 25.15
N ASP A 49 -0.42 34.07 25.12
CA ASP A 49 0.40 34.92 25.97
C ASP A 49 1.74 35.24 25.26
N GLU A 50 2.79 35.65 25.98
CA GLU A 50 4.07 36.00 25.37
C GLU A 50 4.74 34.80 24.69
N GLU A 51 4.61 33.61 25.27
CA GLU A 51 5.35 32.39 24.87
C GLU A 51 4.49 31.39 24.07
N ASN A 52 3.17 31.44 24.25
CA ASN A 52 2.26 30.40 23.77
C ASN A 52 1.35 30.90 22.65
N ARG A 53 1.03 30.03 21.70
CA ARG A 53 0.22 30.33 20.51
C ARG A 53 -0.85 29.27 20.30
N LEU A 54 -2.01 29.66 19.78
CA LEU A 54 -3.06 28.75 19.36
C LEU A 54 -3.06 28.65 17.84
N LEU A 55 -2.87 27.46 17.29
CA LEU A 55 -2.94 27.16 15.87
C LEU A 55 -4.38 26.79 15.47
N PHE A 56 -4.87 27.36 14.37
CA PHE A 56 -6.21 27.08 13.86
C PHE A 56 -6.32 27.27 12.33
N LYS A 57 -7.45 26.81 11.76
CA LYS A 57 -7.79 26.97 10.34
C LYS A 57 -9.26 27.36 10.14
N PHE A 58 -9.59 27.96 8.99
CA PHE A 58 -10.96 28.29 8.61
C PHE A 58 -11.63 27.12 7.89
N ALA A 59 -12.92 26.93 8.13
CA ALA A 59 -13.74 25.95 7.45
C ALA A 59 -15.14 26.48 7.13
N ARG A 60 -15.82 25.88 6.14
CA ARG A 60 -17.16 26.27 5.73
C ARG A 60 -18.08 25.06 5.57
N TYR A 61 -19.30 25.18 6.11
CA TYR A 61 -20.38 24.20 5.97
C TYR A 61 -21.74 24.91 6.01
N GLY A 62 -22.64 24.58 5.09
CA GLY A 62 -24.01 25.13 5.08
C GLY A 62 -24.06 26.67 5.02
N GLY A 63 -23.11 27.30 4.32
CA GLY A 63 -22.99 28.77 4.26
C GLY A 63 -22.44 29.44 5.53
N ARG A 64 -22.11 28.67 6.59
CA ARG A 64 -21.53 29.18 7.83
C ARG A 64 -20.01 28.95 7.87
N THR A 65 -19.31 29.89 8.50
CA THR A 65 -17.86 29.81 8.73
C THR A 65 -17.55 29.31 10.14
N TYR A 66 -16.66 28.31 10.20
CA TYR A 66 -16.17 27.67 11.42
C TYR A 66 -14.67 27.93 11.58
N LEU A 67 -14.19 27.99 12.81
CA LEU A 67 -12.77 27.94 13.16
C LEU A 67 -12.43 26.57 13.73
N LEU A 68 -11.47 25.89 13.11
CA LEU A 68 -10.96 24.60 13.54
C LEU A 68 -9.74 24.83 14.44
N LEU A 69 -9.89 24.67 15.75
CA LEU A 69 -8.78 24.82 16.70
C LEU A 69 -7.98 23.52 16.76
N LEU A 70 -6.67 23.60 16.50
CA LEU A 70 -5.83 22.43 16.17
C LEU A 70 -4.82 22.06 17.25
N GLU A 71 -4.04 23.04 17.72
CA GLU A 71 -2.91 22.80 18.63
C GLU A 71 -2.57 24.04 19.45
N VAL A 72 -2.13 23.83 20.70
CA VAL A 72 -1.44 24.84 21.49
C VAL A 72 0.07 24.66 21.30
N ILE A 73 0.71 25.65 20.71
CA ILE A 73 2.16 25.71 20.53
C ILE A 73 2.75 26.38 21.77
N LEU A 74 3.55 25.64 22.53
CA LEU A 74 4.20 26.12 23.74
C LEU A 74 5.59 26.68 23.42
N HIS A 75 5.97 27.78 24.09
CA HIS A 75 7.30 28.40 23.97
C HIS A 75 7.77 28.64 22.53
N HIS A 76 6.85 29.03 21.64
CA HIS A 76 7.12 29.22 20.20
C HIS A 76 7.76 28.02 19.49
N ASN A 77 7.56 26.81 20.00
CA ASN A 77 8.15 25.61 19.44
C ASN A 77 7.36 25.11 18.21
N TYR A 78 7.32 25.94 17.16
CA TYR A 78 6.64 25.65 15.90
C TYR A 78 7.20 24.41 15.20
N ARG A 79 8.47 24.09 15.45
CA ARG A 79 9.18 22.95 14.86
C ARG A 79 8.57 21.61 15.29
N ASP A 80 8.11 21.51 16.53
CA ASP A 80 7.52 20.28 17.08
C ASP A 80 6.02 20.17 16.78
N SER A 81 5.41 21.21 16.20
CA SER A 81 4.01 21.16 15.79
C SER A 81 3.81 20.12 14.68
N ARG A 82 2.90 19.19 14.93
CA ARG A 82 2.55 18.13 13.97
C ARG A 82 1.90 18.65 12.70
N PHE A 83 1.30 19.85 12.75
CA PHE A 83 0.61 20.49 11.62
C PHE A 83 1.54 21.29 10.71
N LEU A 84 2.68 21.73 11.25
CA LEU A 84 3.62 22.62 10.57
C LEU A 84 4.81 21.88 9.96
N ASN A 85 4.87 20.55 10.11
CA ASN A 85 5.85 19.67 9.47
C ASN A 85 7.32 20.08 9.67
N GLY A 86 7.67 20.62 10.84
CA GLY A 86 9.03 21.06 11.13
C GLY A 86 9.46 22.34 10.41
N ALA A 87 8.52 23.14 9.90
CA ALA A 87 8.84 24.43 9.31
C ALA A 87 9.50 25.38 10.33
N GLU A 88 10.61 26.00 9.94
CA GLU A 88 11.16 27.14 10.68
C GLU A 88 10.33 28.38 10.37
N ILE A 89 9.71 28.94 11.40
CA ILE A 89 8.78 30.06 11.25
C ILE A 89 9.41 31.32 11.81
N ASP A 90 9.65 32.27 10.92
CA ASP A 90 10.07 33.61 11.26
C ASP A 90 8.84 34.45 11.63
N GLU A 91 8.62 34.67 12.93
CA GLU A 91 7.47 35.44 13.44
C GLU A 91 7.39 36.86 12.84
N SER A 92 8.52 37.45 12.43
CA SER A 92 8.56 38.80 11.85
C SER A 92 7.94 38.88 10.46
N LYS A 93 7.85 37.74 9.77
CA LYS A 93 7.33 37.63 8.39
C LYS A 93 5.87 37.19 8.32
N ILE A 94 5.20 37.03 9.47
CA ILE A 94 3.80 36.60 9.55
C ILE A 94 2.88 37.83 9.47
N ALA A 95 2.00 37.85 8.47
CA ALA A 95 1.10 38.98 8.24
C ALA A 95 -0.04 39.03 9.27
N PRO A 96 -0.33 40.19 9.89
CA PRO A 96 -1.48 40.34 10.77
C PRO A 96 -2.79 40.24 10.00
N LEU A 97 -3.80 39.64 10.62
CA LEU A 97 -5.15 39.52 10.09
C LEU A 97 -6.09 40.26 11.05
N ALA A 98 -6.54 41.45 10.67
CA ALA A 98 -7.35 42.29 11.55
C ALA A 98 -8.82 41.90 11.55
N GLN A 99 -9.31 41.37 10.43
CA GLN A 99 -10.72 41.04 10.21
C GLN A 99 -10.90 39.69 9.49
N PRO A 100 -11.96 38.93 9.78
CA PRO A 100 -12.18 37.63 9.16
C PRO A 100 -12.45 37.65 7.65
N GLU A 101 -12.93 38.77 7.11
CA GLU A 101 -13.22 38.96 5.68
C GLU A 101 -11.93 39.00 4.83
N GLN A 102 -10.77 39.13 5.46
CA GLN A 102 -9.45 39.15 4.82
C GLN A 102 -8.91 37.75 4.51
N VAL A 103 -9.62 36.69 4.91
CA VAL A 103 -9.22 35.29 4.68
C VAL A 103 -9.43 34.94 3.21
N SER A 104 -8.40 34.37 2.58
CA SER A 104 -8.52 33.85 1.21
C SER A 104 -9.45 32.65 1.17
N GLU A 105 -10.34 32.58 0.18
CA GLU A 105 -11.21 31.41 -0.05
C GLU A 105 -10.39 30.10 -0.24
N GLU A 106 -9.16 30.19 -0.73
CA GLU A 106 -8.25 29.05 -0.86
C GLU A 106 -7.80 28.46 0.49
N ASP A 107 -7.82 29.25 1.56
CA ASP A 107 -7.46 28.80 2.91
C ASP A 107 -8.63 28.15 3.66
N VAL A 108 -9.86 28.27 3.14
CA VAL A 108 -11.08 27.81 3.79
C VAL A 108 -11.36 26.35 3.43
N VAL A 109 -11.34 25.48 4.43
CA VAL A 109 -11.64 24.05 4.25
C VAL A 109 -13.14 23.84 4.05
N ALA A 110 -13.54 23.29 2.91
CA ALA A 110 -14.91 22.86 2.70
C ALA A 110 -15.20 21.57 3.48
N MET A 111 -16.14 21.63 4.41
CA MET A 111 -16.55 20.48 5.23
C MET A 111 -17.74 19.77 4.57
N PRO A 112 -17.72 18.44 4.43
CA PRO A 112 -18.85 17.69 3.87
C PRO A 112 -20.04 17.66 4.84
N TYR A 113 -19.75 17.67 6.15
CA TYR A 113 -20.73 17.62 7.22
C TYR A 113 -20.14 18.23 8.49
N VAL A 114 -20.99 18.90 9.28
CA VAL A 114 -20.69 19.33 10.65
C VAL A 114 -21.88 18.94 11.52
N ASN A 115 -21.63 18.19 12.60
CA ASN A 115 -22.67 17.76 13.51
C ASN A 115 -23.10 18.94 14.41
N PRO A 116 -24.37 19.37 14.38
CA PRO A 116 -24.83 20.51 15.17
C PRO A 116 -24.82 20.24 16.70
N ARG A 117 -24.73 18.97 17.12
CA ARG A 117 -24.70 18.53 18.53
C ARG A 117 -23.29 18.25 19.05
N SER A 118 -22.26 18.46 18.22
CA SER A 118 -20.87 18.29 18.60
C SER A 118 -20.06 19.54 18.27
N THR A 119 -19.21 19.96 19.20
CA THR A 119 -18.20 20.98 18.95
C THR A 119 -16.83 20.37 18.67
N HIS A 120 -16.74 19.04 18.54
CA HIS A 120 -15.47 18.34 18.33
C HIS A 120 -15.37 17.77 16.93
N PHE A 121 -14.16 17.77 16.38
CA PHE A 121 -13.84 17.15 15.11
C PHE A 121 -12.60 16.26 15.23
N HIS A 122 -12.54 15.28 14.33
CA HIS A 122 -11.47 14.31 14.19
C HIS A 122 -10.63 14.61 12.96
N LEU A 123 -9.43 14.02 12.87
CA LEU A 123 -8.50 14.31 11.79
C LEU A 123 -7.74 13.06 11.34
N LEU A 124 -7.99 12.66 10.11
CA LEU A 124 -7.14 11.74 9.35
C LEU A 124 -6.46 12.56 8.25
N ASP A 125 -6.59 12.21 6.97
CA ASP A 125 -6.17 13.05 5.85
C ASP A 125 -6.95 14.37 5.73
N LYS A 126 -8.16 14.39 6.30
CA LYS A 126 -9.08 15.51 6.30
C LYS A 126 -9.81 15.64 7.63
N VAL A 127 -10.48 16.78 7.78
CA VAL A 127 -11.30 17.11 8.94
C VAL A 127 -12.59 16.28 8.87
N ILE A 128 -12.89 15.57 9.95
CA ILE A 128 -14.02 14.64 10.05
C ILE A 128 -14.92 15.08 11.19
N SER A 129 -16.21 15.26 10.90
CA SER A 129 -17.25 15.40 11.92
C SER A 129 -18.10 14.14 11.91
N PHE A 130 -18.20 13.45 13.05
CA PHE A 130 -19.07 12.29 13.17
C PHE A 130 -20.53 12.70 13.35
N ASP A 131 -21.45 12.01 12.69
CA ASP A 131 -22.88 12.07 13.01
C ASP A 131 -23.16 11.42 14.38
N ASP A 132 -24.43 11.45 14.80
CA ASP A 132 -24.82 10.94 16.11
C ASP A 132 -24.59 9.43 16.24
N ASP A 133 -24.88 8.64 15.18
CA ASP A 133 -24.67 7.20 15.15
C ASP A 133 -23.18 6.85 15.24
N GLN A 134 -22.34 7.49 14.41
CA GLN A 134 -20.88 7.30 14.43
C GLN A 134 -20.29 7.70 15.78
N ARG A 135 -20.78 8.78 16.40
CA ARG A 135 -20.32 9.24 17.71
C ARG A 135 -20.69 8.25 18.82
N GLU A 136 -21.90 7.71 18.80
CA GLU A 136 -22.33 6.68 19.75
C GLU A 136 -21.39 5.46 19.63
N VAL A 137 -21.21 4.96 18.41
CA VAL A 137 -20.32 3.81 18.12
C VAL A 137 -18.88 4.08 18.54
N PHE A 138 -18.37 5.29 18.29
CA PHE A 138 -17.01 5.69 18.69
C PHE A 138 -16.79 5.57 20.20
N GLN A 139 -17.82 5.79 21.02
CA GLN A 139 -17.69 5.77 22.48
C GLN A 139 -17.78 4.38 23.10
N LEU A 140 -18.28 3.38 22.36
CA LEU A 140 -18.50 2.03 22.88
C LEU A 140 -17.20 1.24 23.10
N PRO A 141 -17.11 0.40 24.14
CA PRO A 141 -15.96 -0.48 24.34
C PRO A 141 -15.98 -1.67 23.36
N THR A 142 -14.87 -2.38 23.28
CA THR A 142 -14.75 -3.67 22.59
C THR A 142 -15.42 -4.80 23.39
N PRO A 143 -15.91 -5.88 22.75
CA PRO A 143 -15.94 -6.11 21.30
C PRO A 143 -16.96 -5.23 20.58
N LEU A 144 -16.65 -4.85 19.34
CA LEU A 144 -17.51 -3.98 18.53
C LEU A 144 -17.67 -4.52 17.11
N ILE A 145 -18.91 -4.56 16.61
CA ILE A 145 -19.22 -4.89 15.22
C ILE A 145 -19.87 -3.69 14.56
N VAL A 146 -19.20 -3.10 13.56
CA VAL A 146 -19.65 -1.92 12.83
C VAL A 146 -20.06 -2.32 11.42
N ILE A 147 -21.33 -2.15 11.12
CA ILE A 147 -21.93 -2.44 9.82
C ILE A 147 -22.30 -1.13 9.16
N GLY A 148 -22.17 -1.01 7.85
CA GLY A 148 -22.69 0.16 7.15
C GLY A 148 -22.37 0.15 5.68
N SER A 149 -23.11 0.92 4.90
CA SER A 149 -23.00 0.89 3.44
C SER A 149 -21.64 1.39 2.94
N ALA A 150 -21.38 1.23 1.64
CA ALA A 150 -20.34 2.02 0.97
C ALA A 150 -20.56 3.51 1.28
N GLY A 151 -19.48 4.23 1.57
CA GLY A 151 -19.54 5.66 1.88
C GLY A 151 -20.04 6.04 3.28
N SER A 152 -20.25 5.08 4.20
CA SER A 152 -20.71 5.39 5.57
C SER A 152 -19.63 5.81 6.57
N GLY A 153 -18.36 5.80 6.15
CA GLY A 153 -17.24 6.24 7.00
C GLY A 153 -16.70 5.19 7.96
N LYS A 154 -17.04 3.89 7.81
CA LYS A 154 -16.55 2.78 8.66
C LYS A 154 -15.03 2.85 8.93
N THR A 155 -14.22 2.83 7.88
CA THR A 155 -12.75 2.86 8.01
C THR A 155 -12.28 4.09 8.77
N ALA A 156 -12.85 5.27 8.49
CA ALA A 156 -12.47 6.51 9.19
C ALA A 156 -12.81 6.46 10.69
N LEU A 157 -14.02 5.99 11.04
CA LEU A 157 -14.46 5.78 12.41
C LEU A 157 -13.53 4.82 13.15
N THR A 158 -13.17 3.71 12.50
CA THR A 158 -12.32 2.68 13.07
C THR A 158 -10.88 3.15 13.27
N LEU A 159 -10.29 3.89 12.31
CA LEU A 159 -8.95 4.45 12.47
C LEU A 159 -8.88 5.48 13.61
N GLU A 160 -9.92 6.31 13.77
CA GLU A 160 -10.03 7.20 14.93
C GLU A 160 -10.21 6.40 16.23
N LYS A 161 -10.99 5.31 16.22
CA LYS A 161 -11.15 4.44 17.39
C LYS A 161 -9.81 3.84 17.80
N ILE A 162 -8.97 3.41 16.85
CA ILE A 162 -7.63 2.89 17.13
C ILE A 162 -6.81 3.88 17.93
N LYS A 163 -6.88 5.19 17.65
CA LYS A 163 -6.13 6.23 18.38
C LYS A 163 -6.42 6.23 19.90
N THR A 164 -7.58 5.73 20.31
CA THR A 164 -7.99 5.65 21.73
C THR A 164 -7.47 4.41 22.47
N LEU A 165 -7.00 3.39 21.75
CA LEU A 165 -6.57 2.11 22.31
C LEU A 165 -5.14 2.20 22.88
N ARG A 166 -4.64 1.15 23.54
CA ARG A 166 -3.25 1.09 24.04
C ARG A 166 -2.71 -0.32 23.90
N GLY A 167 -1.39 -0.46 23.71
CA GLY A 167 -0.71 -1.75 23.55
C GLY A 167 -0.48 -2.16 22.09
N ASN A 168 -0.34 -3.46 21.87
CA ASN A 168 -0.11 -4.08 20.56
C ASN A 168 -1.43 -4.20 19.81
N ILE A 169 -1.53 -3.63 18.62
CA ILE A 169 -2.76 -3.56 17.85
C ILE A 169 -2.51 -4.11 16.44
N LEU A 170 -3.38 -4.99 15.97
CA LEU A 170 -3.39 -5.44 14.58
C LEU A 170 -4.52 -4.74 13.83
N TYR A 171 -4.21 -4.13 12.69
CA TYR A 171 -5.17 -3.76 11.66
C TYR A 171 -4.99 -4.68 10.46
N VAL A 172 -6.05 -5.39 10.07
CA VAL A 172 -6.00 -6.37 8.98
C VAL A 172 -7.18 -6.24 8.01
N THR A 173 -6.90 -6.41 6.73
CA THR A 173 -7.89 -6.57 5.64
C THR A 173 -7.27 -7.43 4.54
N LEU A 174 -8.05 -7.86 3.55
CA LEU A 174 -7.54 -8.71 2.47
C LEU A 174 -6.66 -7.94 1.47
N SER A 175 -6.96 -6.67 1.20
CA SER A 175 -6.28 -5.85 0.18
C SER A 175 -5.02 -5.15 0.72
N PRO A 176 -3.82 -5.41 0.15
CA PRO A 176 -2.60 -4.66 0.50
C PRO A 176 -2.72 -3.15 0.29
N TYR A 177 -3.43 -2.73 -0.76
CA TYR A 177 -3.69 -1.32 -1.04
C TYR A 177 -4.49 -0.64 0.08
N LEU A 178 -5.56 -1.29 0.57
CA LEU A 178 -6.36 -0.74 1.66
C LEU A 178 -5.55 -0.63 2.95
N VAL A 179 -4.60 -1.54 3.19
CA VAL A 179 -3.68 -1.49 4.33
C VAL A 179 -2.77 -0.27 4.26
N GLU A 180 -2.12 -0.05 3.11
CA GLU A 180 -1.25 1.11 2.91
C GLU A 180 -2.03 2.42 3.00
N ASN A 181 -3.20 2.49 2.38
CA ASN A 181 -4.07 3.66 2.48
C ASN A 181 -4.48 3.92 3.94
N SER A 182 -4.88 2.89 4.68
CA SER A 182 -5.31 3.02 6.09
C SER A 182 -4.15 3.44 7.01
N ALA A 183 -2.95 2.91 6.79
CA ALA A 183 -1.75 3.33 7.51
C ALA A 183 -1.43 4.81 7.22
N ASN A 184 -1.51 5.23 5.96
CA ASN A 184 -1.29 6.63 5.56
C ASN A 184 -2.32 7.59 6.17
N LEU A 185 -3.61 7.21 6.18
CA LEU A 185 -4.66 7.97 6.84
C LEU A 185 -4.40 8.10 8.35
N TYR A 186 -4.05 7.01 9.02
CA TYR A 186 -3.82 6.98 10.46
C TYR A 186 -2.63 7.85 10.89
N TYR A 187 -1.52 7.80 10.13
CA TYR A 187 -0.30 8.55 10.42
C TYR A 187 -0.23 9.94 9.74
N SER A 188 -1.32 10.37 9.13
CA SER A 188 -1.45 11.71 8.55
C SER A 188 -1.12 12.80 9.58
N PHE A 189 -0.70 13.97 9.09
CA PHE A 189 -0.26 15.09 9.95
C PHE A 189 0.75 14.70 11.03
N GLN A 190 1.63 13.73 10.72
CA GLN A 190 2.66 13.21 11.61
C GLN A 190 2.14 12.70 12.96
N TYR A 191 0.89 12.21 13.01
CA TYR A 191 0.30 11.65 14.23
C TYR A 191 1.19 10.53 14.81
N ARG A 192 1.40 10.56 16.13
CA ARG A 192 2.16 9.56 16.90
C ARG A 192 1.46 9.28 18.22
N ASN A 193 1.46 8.02 18.62
CA ASN A 193 1.02 7.59 19.94
C ASN A 193 2.02 6.58 20.49
N GLU A 194 2.83 6.98 21.48
CA GLU A 194 3.86 6.12 22.08
C GLU A 194 3.26 5.00 22.94
N ALA A 195 1.98 5.09 23.30
CA ALA A 195 1.28 4.03 24.03
C ALA A 195 0.77 2.90 23.12
N GLN A 196 1.08 2.94 21.81
CA GLN A 196 0.56 2.02 20.82
C GLN A 196 1.70 1.46 19.94
N GLU A 197 1.64 0.16 19.69
CA GLU A 197 2.39 -0.50 18.61
C GLU A 197 1.38 -1.11 17.64
N ILE A 198 1.20 -0.48 16.47
CA ILE A 198 0.20 -0.91 15.49
C ILE A 198 0.88 -1.55 14.28
N GLU A 199 0.42 -2.75 13.92
CA GLU A 199 0.76 -3.44 12.68
C GLU A 199 -0.40 -3.34 11.70
N PHE A 200 -0.14 -2.72 10.54
CA PHE A 200 -1.07 -2.67 9.41
C PHE A 200 -0.65 -3.76 8.42
N LEU A 201 -1.42 -4.84 8.32
CA LEU A 201 -1.09 -6.02 7.51
C LEU A 201 -2.22 -6.42 6.57
N SER A 202 -1.89 -6.86 5.35
CA SER A 202 -2.86 -7.63 4.57
C SER A 202 -3.02 -9.02 5.19
N PHE A 203 -4.09 -9.76 4.88
CA PHE A 203 -4.22 -11.12 5.41
C PHE A 203 -3.04 -12.02 5.01
N LYS A 204 -2.56 -11.91 3.77
CA LYS A 204 -1.35 -12.61 3.30
C LYS A 204 -0.12 -12.21 4.12
N GLU A 205 0.09 -10.91 4.34
CA GLU A 205 1.19 -10.43 5.20
C GLU A 205 1.07 -10.96 6.63
N TYR A 206 -0.14 -10.99 7.21
CA TYR A 206 -0.37 -11.54 8.54
C TYR A 206 0.02 -13.03 8.61
N VAL A 207 -0.40 -13.84 7.64
CA VAL A 207 0.03 -15.25 7.54
C VAL A 207 1.56 -15.34 7.47
N GLU A 208 2.19 -14.52 6.64
CA GLU A 208 3.65 -14.50 6.47
C GLU A 208 4.39 -14.10 7.76
N THR A 209 3.77 -13.35 8.68
CA THR A 209 4.36 -13.08 10.02
C THR A 209 4.39 -14.32 10.92
N LEU A 210 3.51 -15.31 10.69
CA LEU A 210 3.55 -16.60 11.38
C LEU A 210 4.52 -17.56 10.71
N GLN A 211 4.52 -17.59 9.38
CA GLN A 211 5.51 -18.26 8.56
C GLN A 211 5.23 -17.93 7.09
N ILE A 212 6.28 -17.69 6.31
CA ILE A 212 6.12 -17.48 4.86
C ILE A 212 5.75 -18.81 4.19
N PRO A 213 4.61 -18.89 3.47
CA PRO A 213 4.21 -20.07 2.73
C PRO A 213 5.24 -20.48 1.67
N SER A 214 5.41 -21.79 1.47
CA SER A 214 6.15 -22.29 0.32
C SER A 214 5.30 -22.18 -0.95
N GLY A 215 5.90 -21.73 -2.06
CA GLY A 215 5.23 -21.62 -3.34
C GLY A 215 4.57 -20.27 -3.58
N ARG A 216 3.53 -20.23 -4.44
CA ARG A 216 2.80 -18.99 -4.80
C ARG A 216 1.31 -19.12 -4.51
N GLU A 217 0.65 -18.01 -4.21
CA GLU A 217 -0.81 -18.03 -4.06
C GLU A 217 -1.47 -18.32 -5.41
N LEU A 218 -2.49 -19.17 -5.42
CA LEU A 218 -3.26 -19.43 -6.63
C LEU A 218 -4.17 -18.22 -6.99
N THR A 219 -3.82 -17.55 -8.09
CA THR A 219 -4.66 -16.51 -8.70
C THR A 219 -5.86 -17.09 -9.45
N PHE A 220 -6.95 -16.31 -9.54
CA PHE A 220 -8.12 -16.71 -10.35
C PHE A 220 -7.75 -16.96 -11.82
N ARG A 221 -6.82 -16.18 -12.40
CA ARG A 221 -6.36 -16.39 -13.78
C ARG A 221 -5.71 -17.76 -13.97
N ALA A 222 -4.87 -18.18 -13.02
CA ALA A 222 -4.26 -19.51 -13.06
C ALA A 222 -5.31 -20.61 -12.88
N PHE A 223 -6.29 -20.39 -12.00
CA PHE A 223 -7.42 -21.29 -11.82
C PHE A 223 -8.29 -21.43 -13.08
N ASP A 224 -8.67 -20.33 -13.72
CA ASP A 224 -9.54 -20.35 -14.91
C ASP A 224 -8.84 -21.05 -16.08
N ALA A 225 -7.54 -20.82 -16.27
CA ALA A 225 -6.73 -21.56 -17.23
C ALA A 225 -6.69 -23.07 -16.93
N TRP A 226 -6.62 -23.47 -15.65
CA TRP A 226 -6.72 -24.87 -15.26
C TRP A 226 -8.11 -25.45 -15.53
N PHE A 227 -9.18 -24.73 -15.18
CA PHE A 227 -10.55 -25.19 -15.34
C PHE A 227 -10.98 -25.27 -16.81
N ALA A 228 -10.47 -24.39 -17.68
CA ALA A 228 -10.74 -24.43 -19.13
C ALA A 228 -10.45 -25.81 -19.75
N ARG A 229 -9.43 -26.53 -19.25
CA ARG A 229 -9.07 -27.89 -19.68
C ARG A 229 -10.07 -28.97 -19.23
N HIS A 230 -10.85 -28.69 -18.19
CA HIS A 230 -11.82 -29.60 -17.59
C HIS A 230 -13.27 -29.27 -17.96
N ARG A 231 -13.53 -28.06 -18.47
CA ARG A 231 -14.87 -27.50 -18.74
C ARG A 231 -15.74 -28.35 -19.67
N ASN A 232 -15.15 -29.19 -20.52
CA ASN A 232 -15.89 -30.08 -21.42
C ASN A 232 -16.28 -31.42 -20.78
N THR A 233 -15.72 -31.76 -19.61
CA THR A 233 -15.94 -33.05 -18.93
C THR A 233 -17.03 -33.00 -17.87
N VAL A 234 -17.56 -31.81 -17.56
CA VAL A 234 -18.55 -31.56 -16.51
C VAL A 234 -19.68 -30.65 -17.01
N LYS A 235 -20.82 -30.66 -16.33
CA LYS A 235 -21.94 -29.75 -16.65
C LYS A 235 -21.71 -28.32 -16.15
N ILE A 236 -20.78 -28.13 -15.23
CA ILE A 236 -20.43 -26.83 -14.64
C ILE A 236 -19.73 -25.96 -15.69
N ARG A 237 -20.27 -24.77 -15.95
CA ARG A 237 -19.73 -23.82 -16.95
C ARG A 237 -19.08 -22.58 -16.34
N ASP A 238 -19.58 -22.14 -15.19
CA ASP A 238 -19.13 -20.94 -14.51
C ASP A 238 -17.89 -21.23 -13.67
N SER A 239 -16.72 -20.84 -14.18
CA SER A 239 -15.43 -21.07 -13.52
C SER A 239 -15.28 -20.23 -12.27
N TYR A 240 -15.81 -19.02 -12.25
CA TYR A 240 -15.71 -18.12 -11.12
C TYR A 240 -16.58 -18.61 -9.95
N LYS A 241 -17.83 -19.02 -10.23
CA LYS A 241 -18.69 -19.67 -9.24
C LYS A 241 -18.02 -20.90 -8.61
N LEU A 242 -17.31 -21.71 -9.41
CA LEU A 242 -16.56 -22.87 -8.91
C LEU A 242 -15.36 -22.47 -8.04
N TYR A 243 -14.59 -21.46 -8.45
CA TYR A 243 -13.46 -20.92 -7.69
C TYR A 243 -13.89 -20.47 -6.28
N GLU A 244 -15.00 -19.75 -6.20
CA GLU A 244 -15.55 -19.24 -4.93
C GLU A 244 -16.10 -20.37 -4.04
N GLU A 245 -16.71 -21.40 -4.61
CA GLU A 245 -17.11 -22.59 -3.85
C GLU A 245 -15.89 -23.30 -3.24
N PHE A 246 -14.78 -23.40 -3.99
CA PHE A 246 -13.55 -24.02 -3.48
C PHE A 246 -12.93 -23.20 -2.35
N LYS A 247 -12.81 -21.88 -2.52
CA LYS A 247 -12.20 -20.98 -1.54
C LYS A 247 -13.08 -20.71 -0.32
N GLY A 248 -14.36 -20.45 -0.53
CA GLY A 248 -15.30 -20.05 0.52
C GLY A 248 -15.89 -21.23 1.29
N VAL A 249 -16.31 -22.28 0.59
CA VAL A 249 -17.02 -23.42 1.21
C VAL A 249 -16.06 -24.54 1.55
N LEU A 250 -15.41 -25.12 0.54
CA LEU A 250 -14.62 -26.33 0.72
C LEU A 250 -13.42 -26.09 1.63
N THR A 251 -12.69 -24.99 1.46
CA THR A 251 -11.47 -24.70 2.25
C THR A 251 -11.67 -23.64 3.34
N GLY A 252 -12.71 -22.79 3.25
CA GLY A 252 -12.84 -21.60 4.09
C GLY A 252 -13.91 -21.64 5.18
N SER A 253 -14.88 -22.56 5.10
CA SER A 253 -16.07 -22.51 5.95
C SER A 253 -15.88 -23.13 7.35
N ASN A 254 -15.04 -24.17 7.44
CA ASN A 254 -14.80 -24.92 8.66
C ASN A 254 -13.44 -24.52 9.26
N VAL A 255 -13.43 -24.14 10.53
CA VAL A 255 -12.20 -23.70 11.22
C VAL A 255 -11.37 -24.86 11.76
N GLU A 256 -11.95 -26.06 11.90
CA GLU A 256 -11.30 -27.24 12.50
C GLU A 256 -10.66 -28.15 11.44
N LYS A 257 -11.05 -28.01 10.17
CA LYS A 257 -10.55 -28.83 9.06
C LYS A 257 -9.94 -27.94 7.97
N GLU A 258 -8.87 -28.43 7.34
CA GLU A 258 -8.21 -27.73 6.23
C GLU A 258 -9.13 -27.56 5.02
N TYR A 259 -9.95 -28.58 4.77
CA TYR A 259 -11.07 -28.54 3.84
C TYR A 259 -12.14 -29.55 4.24
N LEU A 260 -13.36 -29.38 3.74
CA LEU A 260 -14.47 -30.30 3.96
C LEU A 260 -14.23 -31.64 3.24
N PRO A 261 -14.29 -32.77 3.95
CA PRO A 261 -14.37 -34.09 3.33
C PRO A 261 -15.59 -34.21 2.41
N ARG A 262 -15.54 -35.16 1.45
CA ARG A 262 -16.62 -35.38 0.47
C ARG A 262 -17.98 -35.55 1.15
N GLU A 263 -18.05 -36.42 2.15
CA GLU A 263 -19.29 -36.71 2.87
C GLU A 263 -19.88 -35.45 3.51
N ASP A 264 -19.06 -34.66 4.19
CA ASP A 264 -19.49 -33.40 4.82
C ASP A 264 -19.97 -32.38 3.78
N TYR A 265 -19.27 -32.28 2.65
CA TYR A 265 -19.62 -31.38 1.56
C TYR A 265 -20.97 -31.77 0.90
N LEU A 266 -21.17 -33.05 0.65
CA LEU A 266 -22.42 -33.57 0.09
C LEU A 266 -23.58 -33.39 1.08
N ALA A 267 -23.31 -33.57 2.38
CA ALA A 267 -24.28 -33.40 3.46
C ALA A 267 -24.60 -31.93 3.78
N LEU A 268 -23.92 -30.95 3.17
CA LEU A 268 -24.17 -29.55 3.42
C LEU A 268 -25.64 -29.19 3.24
N GLY A 269 -26.14 -28.37 4.17
CA GLY A 269 -27.45 -27.79 4.08
C GLY A 269 -27.64 -26.99 2.79
N VAL A 270 -28.91 -26.76 2.47
CA VAL A 270 -29.33 -26.11 1.23
C VAL A 270 -28.73 -24.72 1.02
N ARG A 271 -28.42 -23.97 2.09
CA ARG A 271 -27.87 -22.60 2.06
C ARG A 271 -26.35 -22.51 2.19
N GLN A 272 -25.66 -23.65 2.26
CA GLN A 272 -24.22 -23.73 2.52
C GLN A 272 -23.39 -23.98 1.25
N SER A 273 -24.03 -24.09 0.08
CA SER A 273 -23.37 -24.27 -1.23
C SER A 273 -24.21 -23.59 -2.31
N VAL A 274 -23.57 -23.04 -3.36
CA VAL A 274 -24.25 -22.39 -4.48
C VAL A 274 -24.58 -23.39 -5.59
N PHE A 275 -24.08 -24.61 -5.46
CA PHE A 275 -24.38 -25.72 -6.34
C PHE A 275 -25.55 -26.55 -5.80
N LEU A 276 -26.36 -27.05 -6.73
CA LEU A 276 -27.46 -27.95 -6.40
C LEU A 276 -26.91 -29.31 -5.94
N ALA A 277 -27.71 -30.06 -5.17
CA ALA A 277 -27.25 -31.31 -4.56
C ALA A 277 -26.75 -32.34 -5.59
N ASP A 278 -27.38 -32.38 -6.77
CA ASP A 278 -27.02 -33.23 -7.90
C ASP A 278 -25.75 -32.77 -8.65
N GLU A 279 -25.33 -31.52 -8.48
CA GLU A 279 -24.09 -30.98 -9.05
C GLU A 279 -22.88 -31.23 -8.13
N ARG A 280 -23.08 -31.38 -6.82
CA ARG A 280 -22.01 -31.37 -5.81
C ARG A 280 -21.00 -32.52 -5.96
N GLU A 281 -21.43 -33.70 -6.39
CA GLU A 281 -20.50 -34.81 -6.69
C GLU A 281 -19.47 -34.39 -7.75
N GLN A 282 -19.92 -33.77 -8.85
CA GLN A 282 -19.04 -33.29 -9.91
C GLN A 282 -18.14 -32.14 -9.44
N VAL A 283 -18.67 -31.26 -8.58
CA VAL A 283 -17.87 -30.18 -7.96
C VAL A 283 -16.72 -30.78 -7.14
N TYR A 284 -16.99 -31.81 -6.34
CA TYR A 284 -15.98 -32.43 -5.50
C TYR A 284 -14.94 -33.22 -6.31
N ASP A 285 -15.36 -33.91 -7.40
CA ASP A 285 -14.42 -34.54 -8.34
C ASP A 285 -13.42 -33.54 -8.94
N LEU A 286 -13.88 -32.31 -9.21
CA LEU A 286 -13.01 -31.21 -9.65
C LEU A 286 -12.12 -30.70 -8.52
N PHE A 287 -12.64 -30.67 -7.28
CA PHE A 287 -11.87 -30.24 -6.12
C PHE A 287 -10.69 -31.17 -5.83
N GLU A 288 -10.87 -32.48 -5.95
CA GLU A 288 -9.75 -33.44 -5.83
C GLU A 288 -8.67 -33.21 -6.88
N LYS A 289 -9.05 -32.89 -8.12
CA LYS A 289 -8.10 -32.52 -9.19
C LYS A 289 -7.42 -31.17 -8.92
N TYR A 290 -8.14 -30.24 -8.31
CA TYR A 290 -7.61 -28.96 -7.88
C TYR A 290 -6.54 -29.11 -6.79
N LEU A 291 -6.74 -29.98 -5.79
CA LEU A 291 -5.73 -30.27 -4.77
C LEU A 291 -4.44 -30.82 -5.38
N LYS A 292 -4.54 -31.72 -6.37
CA LYS A 292 -3.38 -32.21 -7.13
C LYS A 292 -2.69 -31.09 -7.91
N PHE A 293 -3.47 -30.25 -8.58
CA PHE A 293 -2.95 -29.10 -9.33
C PHE A 293 -2.19 -28.11 -8.44
N LEU A 294 -2.67 -27.84 -7.21
CA LEU A 294 -1.94 -27.04 -6.24
C LEU A 294 -0.57 -27.64 -5.92
N ALA A 295 -0.53 -28.93 -5.57
CA ALA A 295 0.70 -29.63 -5.20
C ALA A 295 1.72 -29.70 -6.34
N GLU A 296 1.29 -30.08 -7.55
CA GLU A 296 2.15 -30.26 -8.72
C GLU A 296 2.80 -28.96 -9.22
N ASN A 297 2.16 -27.81 -8.96
CA ASN A 297 2.61 -26.51 -9.47
C ASN A 297 3.14 -25.60 -8.34
N THR A 298 3.32 -26.12 -7.13
CA THR A 298 3.74 -25.36 -5.94
C THR A 298 2.85 -24.13 -5.69
N TYR A 299 1.54 -24.29 -5.84
CA TYR A 299 0.56 -23.29 -5.42
C TYR A 299 0.02 -23.59 -4.03
N PHE A 300 -0.44 -22.54 -3.34
CA PHE A 300 -1.20 -22.67 -2.11
C PHE A 300 -2.52 -21.90 -2.16
N ASP A 301 -3.45 -22.34 -1.32
CA ASP A 301 -4.72 -21.65 -1.05
C ASP A 301 -4.69 -21.04 0.36
N LEU A 302 -4.97 -19.73 0.46
CA LEU A 302 -4.97 -18.99 1.73
C LEU A 302 -5.96 -19.55 2.77
N SER A 303 -7.06 -20.15 2.32
CA SER A 303 -7.99 -21.00 3.09
C SER A 303 -7.28 -22.04 3.96
N MET A 304 -6.66 -22.96 3.25
CA MET A 304 -5.99 -24.15 3.79
C MET A 304 -4.78 -23.75 4.65
N ILE A 305 -4.05 -22.75 4.17
CA ILE A 305 -2.97 -22.05 4.85
C ILE A 305 -3.42 -21.51 6.21
N ALA A 306 -4.54 -20.80 6.27
CA ALA A 306 -5.06 -20.24 7.50
C ALA A 306 -5.33 -21.33 8.56
N HIS A 307 -5.85 -22.48 8.13
CA HIS A 307 -6.04 -23.66 9.00
C HIS A 307 -4.71 -24.23 9.50
N ARG A 308 -3.76 -24.52 8.59
CA ARG A 308 -2.46 -25.11 8.94
C ARG A 308 -1.67 -24.24 9.92
N TRP A 309 -1.70 -22.92 9.77
CA TRP A 309 -0.98 -21.98 10.66
C TRP A 309 -1.65 -21.75 12.01
N GLN A 310 -2.83 -22.32 12.27
CA GLN A 310 -3.44 -22.20 13.60
C GLN A 310 -2.56 -22.80 14.71
N THR A 311 -1.72 -23.79 14.41
CA THR A 311 -0.81 -24.42 15.38
C THR A 311 0.42 -23.56 15.68
N LEU A 312 0.77 -22.64 14.78
CA LEU A 312 1.89 -21.71 14.89
C LEU A 312 1.45 -20.34 15.46
N CYS A 313 0.15 -20.10 15.54
CA CYS A 313 -0.42 -18.86 16.06
C CYS A 313 -0.39 -18.82 17.59
N HIS A 314 0.22 -17.77 18.13
CA HIS A 314 0.26 -17.50 19.58
C HIS A 314 -0.38 -16.12 19.88
N PRO A 315 -0.99 -15.94 21.06
CA PRO A 315 -1.55 -14.64 21.46
C PRO A 315 -0.48 -13.53 21.48
N LYS A 316 -0.68 -12.48 20.67
CA LYS A 316 0.28 -11.37 20.47
C LYS A 316 -0.36 -9.98 20.62
N TYR A 317 -1.61 -9.81 20.22
CA TYR A 317 -2.26 -8.49 20.13
C TYR A 317 -3.20 -8.25 21.29
N ASP A 318 -3.15 -7.03 21.84
CA ASP A 318 -4.09 -6.54 22.84
C ASP A 318 -5.44 -6.19 22.18
N PHE A 319 -5.40 -5.67 20.94
CA PHE A 319 -6.59 -5.39 20.14
C PHE A 319 -6.43 -5.82 18.68
N ILE A 320 -7.51 -6.28 18.06
CA ILE A 320 -7.55 -6.57 16.62
C ILE A 320 -8.67 -5.79 15.94
N ILE A 321 -8.33 -5.18 14.81
CA ILE A 321 -9.26 -4.48 13.92
C ILE A 321 -9.25 -5.20 12.59
N VAL A 322 -10.43 -5.63 12.15
CA VAL A 322 -10.63 -6.28 10.85
C VAL A 322 -11.54 -5.39 10.00
N ASP A 323 -11.00 -4.84 8.90
CA ASP A 323 -11.78 -4.07 7.94
C ASP A 323 -12.16 -4.93 6.72
N GLU A 324 -13.34 -4.68 6.16
CA GLU A 324 -13.98 -5.48 5.12
C GLU A 324 -14.09 -6.98 5.49
N VAL A 325 -14.56 -7.27 6.71
CA VAL A 325 -14.66 -8.63 7.26
C VAL A 325 -15.46 -9.58 6.38
N GLN A 326 -16.39 -9.06 5.56
CA GLN A 326 -17.17 -9.86 4.61
C GLN A 326 -16.33 -10.48 3.47
N ASP A 327 -15.10 -10.02 3.27
CA ASP A 327 -14.19 -10.54 2.25
C ASP A 327 -13.28 -11.67 2.79
N LEU A 328 -13.31 -11.91 4.11
CA LEU A 328 -12.54 -12.99 4.76
C LEU A 328 -13.39 -14.24 4.97
N THR A 329 -12.77 -15.41 4.83
CA THR A 329 -13.41 -16.68 5.19
C THR A 329 -13.38 -16.93 6.70
N ASN A 330 -14.19 -17.86 7.20
CA ASN A 330 -14.22 -18.18 8.62
C ASN A 330 -12.86 -18.69 9.12
N ALA A 331 -12.18 -19.53 8.33
CA ALA A 331 -10.84 -20.03 8.67
C ALA A 331 -9.82 -18.89 8.81
N GLN A 332 -9.86 -17.90 7.91
CA GLN A 332 -8.99 -16.73 7.94
C GLN A 332 -9.28 -15.82 9.14
N LEU A 333 -10.55 -15.49 9.36
CA LEU A 333 -10.99 -14.67 10.48
C LEU A 333 -10.65 -15.35 11.83
N PHE A 334 -10.85 -16.66 11.94
CA PHE A 334 -10.50 -17.41 13.13
C PHE A 334 -9.01 -17.37 13.44
N LEU A 335 -8.14 -17.59 12.43
CA LEU A 335 -6.68 -17.48 12.61
C LEU A 335 -6.27 -16.08 13.09
N ILE A 336 -6.87 -15.02 12.53
CA ILE A 336 -6.65 -13.64 13.00
C ILE A 336 -7.00 -13.53 14.49
N LEU A 337 -8.23 -13.89 14.86
CA LEU A 337 -8.75 -13.71 16.21
C LEU A 337 -8.03 -14.58 17.26
N LYS A 338 -7.49 -15.74 16.85
CA LYS A 338 -6.66 -16.60 17.71
C LYS A 338 -5.41 -15.90 18.24
N SER A 339 -4.95 -14.84 17.57
CA SER A 339 -3.79 -14.04 18.02
C SER A 339 -4.13 -12.98 19.08
N LEU A 340 -5.38 -12.88 19.54
CA LEU A 340 -5.76 -12.01 20.67
C LEU A 340 -5.22 -12.56 21.99
N LYS A 341 -4.56 -11.69 22.77
CA LYS A 341 -4.22 -11.96 24.18
C LYS A 341 -5.46 -12.12 25.04
N THR A 342 -6.44 -11.25 24.82
CA THR A 342 -7.71 -11.27 25.55
C THR A 342 -8.86 -11.42 24.57
N PRO A 343 -9.59 -12.53 24.62
CA PRO A 343 -10.78 -12.75 23.80
C PRO A 343 -11.79 -11.59 23.94
N GLY A 344 -12.41 -11.19 22.83
CA GLY A 344 -13.36 -10.07 22.79
C GLY A 344 -12.74 -8.68 22.61
N GLN A 345 -11.42 -8.53 22.57
CA GLN A 345 -10.78 -7.24 22.31
C GLN A 345 -10.65 -6.95 20.79
N PHE A 346 -11.77 -6.85 20.09
CA PHE A 346 -11.76 -6.62 18.64
C PHE A 346 -12.78 -5.59 18.14
N VAL A 347 -12.51 -5.05 16.95
CA VAL A 347 -13.45 -4.28 16.13
C VAL A 347 -13.55 -4.96 14.76
N LEU A 348 -14.75 -5.39 14.38
CA LEU A 348 -15.03 -5.92 13.03
C LEU A 348 -15.84 -4.89 12.23
N CYS A 349 -15.42 -4.60 11.01
CA CYS A 349 -16.11 -3.68 10.11
C CYS A 349 -16.47 -4.36 8.81
N GLY A 350 -17.68 -4.14 8.30
CA GLY A 350 -18.07 -4.72 7.02
C GLY A 350 -19.44 -4.34 6.49
N ASP A 351 -19.76 -4.88 5.32
CA ASP A 351 -21.04 -4.70 4.63
C ASP A 351 -21.40 -5.91 3.77
N SER A 352 -22.40 -6.68 4.20
CA SER A 352 -22.88 -7.86 3.47
C SER A 352 -23.55 -7.52 2.13
N ASN A 353 -24.01 -6.27 1.93
CA ASN A 353 -24.54 -5.83 0.63
C ASN A 353 -23.43 -5.58 -0.41
N GLN A 354 -22.15 -5.60 0.01
CA GLN A 354 -20.98 -5.49 -0.88
C GLN A 354 -20.37 -6.86 -1.28
N ILE A 355 -21.04 -7.95 -0.92
CA ILE A 355 -20.67 -9.30 -1.35
C ILE A 355 -21.15 -9.49 -2.80
N VAL A 356 -20.21 -9.42 -3.75
CA VAL A 356 -20.45 -9.53 -5.20
C VAL A 356 -20.12 -10.90 -5.78
N HIS A 357 -19.74 -11.85 -4.91
CA HIS A 357 -19.40 -13.22 -5.25
C HIS A 357 -19.85 -14.16 -4.12
N PRO A 358 -20.05 -15.47 -4.38
CA PRO A 358 -20.55 -16.37 -3.35
C PRO A 358 -19.46 -16.77 -2.35
N ASN A 359 -19.28 -15.99 -1.29
CA ASN A 359 -18.30 -16.29 -0.22
C ASN A 359 -18.93 -16.83 1.08
N PHE A 360 -20.24 -17.10 1.10
CA PHE A 360 -21.02 -17.64 2.23
C PHE A 360 -20.84 -16.90 3.56
N PHE A 361 -20.33 -15.67 3.50
CA PHE A 361 -20.26 -14.81 4.66
C PHE A 361 -21.67 -14.54 5.19
N SER A 362 -21.82 -14.63 6.50
CA SER A 362 -22.99 -14.13 7.21
C SER A 362 -22.58 -13.68 8.60
N TRP A 363 -23.23 -12.64 9.11
CA TRP A 363 -22.98 -12.18 10.47
C TRP A 363 -23.34 -13.23 11.52
N ALA A 364 -24.29 -14.12 11.21
CA ALA A 364 -24.61 -15.28 12.04
C ALA A 364 -23.40 -16.21 12.22
N ASN A 365 -22.70 -16.57 11.13
CA ASN A 365 -21.50 -17.41 11.20
C ASN A 365 -20.36 -16.70 11.95
N VAL A 366 -20.17 -15.41 11.72
CA VAL A 366 -19.18 -14.62 12.47
C VAL A 366 -19.49 -14.66 13.96
N LYS A 367 -20.75 -14.46 14.37
CA LYS A 367 -21.17 -14.59 15.78
C LYS A 367 -20.89 -15.97 16.36
N THR A 368 -21.01 -17.04 15.56
CA THR A 368 -20.71 -18.40 16.03
C THR A 368 -19.24 -18.61 16.41
N LEU A 369 -18.31 -17.83 15.87
CA LEU A 369 -16.90 -17.90 16.28
C LEU A 369 -16.68 -17.43 17.73
N PHE A 370 -17.70 -16.81 18.35
CA PHE A 370 -17.62 -16.14 19.64
C PHE A 370 -18.62 -16.67 20.68
N TYR A 371 -19.14 -17.90 20.53
CA TYR A 371 -20.16 -18.46 21.44
C TYR A 371 -19.78 -18.45 22.94
N THR A 372 -18.50 -18.22 23.28
CA THR A 372 -18.00 -18.06 24.66
C THR A 372 -18.08 -16.62 25.21
N HIS A 373 -18.53 -15.64 24.43
CA HIS A 373 -18.67 -14.24 24.84
C HIS A 373 -20.12 -13.82 25.01
N GLU A 374 -20.42 -13.12 26.11
CA GLU A 374 -21.74 -12.57 26.40
C GLU A 374 -22.33 -11.82 25.19
N ASN A 375 -23.60 -12.14 24.93
CA ASN A 375 -24.53 -11.61 23.94
C ASN A 375 -23.96 -10.51 23.01
N LEU A 376 -23.33 -10.92 21.91
CA LEU A 376 -22.81 -10.04 20.86
C LEU A 376 -23.88 -9.18 20.17
N ASP A 377 -25.16 -9.54 20.31
CA ASP A 377 -26.28 -8.79 19.73
C ASP A 377 -26.37 -7.35 20.26
N ASN A 378 -25.90 -7.08 21.48
CA ASN A 378 -25.85 -5.73 22.06
C ASN A 378 -24.63 -4.90 21.61
N LYS A 379 -23.76 -5.46 20.76
CA LYS A 379 -22.48 -4.86 20.36
C LYS A 379 -22.41 -4.56 18.86
N LEU A 380 -23.56 -4.64 18.18
CA LEU A 380 -23.71 -4.47 16.75
C LEU A 380 -24.35 -3.14 16.42
N HIS A 381 -23.68 -2.35 15.58
CA HIS A 381 -24.14 -1.02 15.22
C HIS A 381 -24.14 -0.81 13.71
N ILE A 382 -25.23 -0.25 13.19
CA ILE A 382 -25.45 -0.04 11.77
C ILE A 382 -25.36 1.45 11.46
N LEU A 383 -24.37 1.84 10.66
CA LEU A 383 -24.20 3.19 10.12
C LEU A 383 -25.02 3.32 8.83
N ARG A 384 -26.10 4.10 8.89
CA ARG A 384 -27.05 4.29 7.77
C ARG A 384 -26.69 5.47 6.87
N THR A 385 -25.93 6.42 7.38
CA THR A 385 -25.57 7.65 6.66
C THR A 385 -24.60 7.37 5.52
N ASN A 386 -24.81 8.00 4.36
CA ASN A 386 -23.91 7.96 3.21
C ASN A 386 -23.37 9.35 2.89
N TYR A 387 -22.05 9.47 2.97
CA TYR A 387 -21.29 10.70 2.79
C TYR A 387 -20.76 10.89 1.36
N ARG A 388 -21.03 9.91 0.47
CA ARG A 388 -20.35 9.76 -0.81
C ARG A 388 -21.27 10.04 -1.99
N ASN A 389 -22.38 9.31 -2.08
CA ASN A 389 -23.25 9.29 -3.25
C ASN A 389 -24.21 10.49 -3.24
N SER A 390 -24.64 10.92 -4.42
CA SER A 390 -25.72 11.90 -4.57
C SER A 390 -27.05 11.33 -4.07
N PRO A 391 -28.00 12.17 -3.63
CA PRO A 391 -29.31 11.72 -3.17
C PRO A 391 -30.04 10.83 -4.19
N GLN A 392 -29.90 11.12 -5.49
CA GLN A 392 -30.54 10.36 -6.57
C GLN A 392 -29.97 8.95 -6.70
N VAL A 393 -28.64 8.80 -6.61
CA VAL A 393 -27.99 7.47 -6.63
C VAL A 393 -28.35 6.68 -5.37
N THR A 394 -28.43 7.32 -4.21
CA THR A 394 -28.87 6.66 -2.98
C THR A 394 -30.34 6.22 -3.05
N ASP A 395 -31.23 7.03 -3.62
CA ASP A 395 -32.66 6.68 -3.77
C ASP A 395 -32.84 5.42 -4.61
N ILE A 396 -32.22 5.35 -5.80
CA ILE A 396 -32.35 4.16 -6.65
C ILE A 396 -31.73 2.91 -6.02
N ALA A 397 -30.60 3.06 -5.32
CA ALA A 397 -29.97 1.94 -4.60
C ALA A 397 -30.88 1.44 -3.46
N ASN A 398 -31.53 2.34 -2.73
CA ASN A 398 -32.53 1.98 -1.71
C ASN A 398 -33.74 1.29 -2.31
N ARG A 399 -34.26 1.73 -3.47
CA ARG A 399 -35.37 1.04 -4.16
C ARG A 399 -35.00 -0.41 -4.49
N LEU A 400 -33.77 -0.65 -4.95
CA LEU A 400 -33.29 -2.02 -5.20
C LEU A 400 -33.24 -2.87 -3.90
N LEU A 401 -32.80 -2.29 -2.78
CA LEU A 401 -32.83 -2.96 -1.47
C LEU A 401 -34.27 -3.24 -1.00
N LYS A 402 -35.23 -2.35 -1.27
CA LYS A 402 -36.65 -2.59 -0.99
C LYS A 402 -37.20 -3.75 -1.83
N VAL A 403 -36.86 -3.83 -3.13
CA VAL A 403 -37.23 -4.98 -3.97
C VAL A 403 -36.67 -6.29 -3.40
N LYS A 404 -35.39 -6.29 -3.00
CA LYS A 404 -34.74 -7.45 -2.35
C LYS A 404 -35.51 -7.89 -1.10
N ASN A 405 -35.84 -6.95 -0.21
CA ASN A 405 -36.54 -7.26 1.03
C ASN A 405 -37.99 -7.72 0.78
N ALA A 406 -38.71 -7.10 -0.15
CA ALA A 406 -40.07 -7.49 -0.51
C ALA A 406 -40.12 -8.91 -1.11
N ARG A 407 -39.18 -9.24 -2.01
CA ARG A 407 -39.16 -10.54 -2.68
C ARG A 407 -38.73 -11.69 -1.78
N PHE A 408 -37.69 -11.46 -0.98
CA PHE A 408 -36.94 -12.53 -0.32
C PHE A 408 -36.96 -12.44 1.21
N GLY A 409 -37.48 -11.35 1.77
CA GLY A 409 -37.32 -11.04 3.19
C GLY A 409 -35.89 -10.65 3.54
N SER A 410 -35.55 -10.85 4.81
CA SER A 410 -34.24 -10.55 5.38
C SER A 410 -33.38 -11.81 5.49
N ILE A 411 -32.10 -11.70 5.09
CA ILE A 411 -31.09 -12.73 5.36
C ILE A 411 -30.78 -12.72 6.86
N ASP A 412 -30.42 -11.54 7.34
CA ASP A 412 -30.10 -11.23 8.72
C ASP A 412 -30.57 -9.79 9.01
N ARG A 413 -30.68 -9.43 10.29
CA ARG A 413 -31.18 -8.10 10.70
C ARG A 413 -30.19 -7.02 10.28
N GLU A 414 -28.93 -7.41 10.28
CA GLU A 414 -27.71 -6.66 10.01
C GLU A 414 -27.61 -6.13 8.57
N SER A 415 -28.14 -6.86 7.58
CA SER A 415 -28.16 -6.43 6.17
C SER A 415 -29.45 -5.69 5.76
N THR A 416 -30.39 -5.54 6.70
CA THR A 416 -31.75 -5.03 6.45
C THR A 416 -31.86 -3.58 6.92
N TYR A 417 -31.27 -2.65 6.17
CA TYR A 417 -31.37 -1.21 6.42
C TYR A 417 -31.36 -0.42 5.11
N LEU A 418 -31.96 0.78 5.14
CA LEU A 418 -31.85 1.76 4.06
C LEU A 418 -30.76 2.78 4.39
N VAL A 419 -30.27 3.41 3.33
CA VAL A 419 -29.16 4.37 3.38
C VAL A 419 -29.69 5.80 3.30
N THR A 420 -29.18 6.70 4.13
CA THR A 420 -29.59 8.11 4.16
C THR A 420 -28.49 8.99 3.58
N PRO A 421 -28.71 9.72 2.47
CA PRO A 421 -27.70 10.60 1.89
C PRO A 421 -27.54 11.87 2.74
N ILE A 422 -26.30 12.33 2.94
CA ILE A 422 -26.02 13.61 3.59
C ILE A 422 -25.54 14.69 2.60
N SER A 423 -25.14 14.27 1.40
CA SER A 423 -24.69 15.18 0.34
C SER A 423 -25.88 16.00 -0.18
N ASN A 424 -25.74 17.32 -0.17
CA ASN A 424 -26.71 18.23 -0.79
C ASN A 424 -26.42 18.48 -2.28
N LYS A 425 -25.40 17.82 -2.85
CA LYS A 425 -25.04 18.00 -4.27
C LYS A 425 -25.97 17.16 -5.15
N PRO A 426 -26.77 17.79 -6.04
CA PRO A 426 -27.65 17.04 -6.93
C PRO A 426 -26.84 16.28 -7.99
N GLY A 427 -27.29 15.06 -8.27
CA GLY A 427 -26.87 14.24 -9.40
C GLY A 427 -28.06 13.81 -10.26
N GLU A 428 -27.81 12.93 -11.21
CA GLU A 428 -28.82 12.42 -12.14
C GLU A 428 -28.76 10.88 -12.24
N VAL A 429 -29.92 10.24 -12.31
CA VAL A 429 -30.04 8.81 -12.65
C VAL A 429 -30.92 8.70 -13.89
N VAL A 430 -30.35 8.19 -14.99
CA VAL A 430 -31.00 8.17 -16.30
C VAL A 430 -31.00 6.77 -16.89
N CYS A 431 -32.17 6.29 -17.33
CA CYS A 431 -32.28 5.12 -18.19
C CYS A 431 -32.23 5.55 -19.67
N LEU A 432 -31.39 4.89 -20.45
CA LEU A 432 -31.17 5.17 -21.87
C LEU A 432 -31.40 3.91 -22.72
N PRO A 433 -31.92 4.04 -23.95
CA PRO A 433 -32.11 2.89 -24.83
C PRO A 433 -30.80 2.41 -25.42
N ASP A 434 -30.60 1.08 -25.40
CA ASP A 434 -29.49 0.43 -26.10
C ASP A 434 -29.73 0.43 -27.63
N ASN A 435 -29.55 1.59 -28.25
CA ASN A 435 -29.52 1.74 -29.70
C ASN A 435 -28.17 2.31 -30.17
N ALA A 436 -27.88 2.13 -31.45
CA ALA A 436 -26.59 2.53 -32.02
C ALA A 436 -26.30 4.03 -31.83
N LYS A 437 -27.32 4.90 -31.97
CA LYS A 437 -27.17 6.36 -31.83
C LYS A 437 -26.71 6.73 -30.42
N ILE A 438 -27.43 6.28 -29.39
CA ILE A 438 -27.12 6.57 -27.98
C ILE A 438 -25.76 6.02 -27.58
N LYS A 439 -25.46 4.77 -27.95
CA LYS A 439 -24.16 4.16 -27.65
C LYS A 439 -22.99 4.91 -28.29
N GLN A 440 -23.12 5.29 -29.56
CA GLN A 440 -22.10 6.08 -30.25
C GLN A 440 -21.93 7.45 -29.62
N GLU A 441 -23.02 8.13 -29.27
CA GLU A 441 -22.97 9.44 -28.63
C GLU A 441 -22.36 9.39 -27.23
N LEU A 442 -22.74 8.41 -26.39
CA LEU A 442 -22.12 8.18 -25.07
C LEU A 442 -20.61 7.91 -25.23
N ASN A 443 -20.23 6.99 -26.12
CA ASN A 443 -18.82 6.69 -26.35
C ASN A 443 -18.05 7.94 -26.81
N GLN A 444 -18.60 8.71 -27.76
CA GLN A 444 -17.96 9.94 -28.24
C GLN A 444 -17.74 10.95 -27.13
N LYS A 445 -18.75 11.16 -26.26
CA LYS A 445 -18.71 12.15 -25.18
C LYS A 445 -17.83 11.74 -23.99
N THR A 446 -17.58 10.43 -23.79
CA THR A 446 -16.99 9.92 -22.54
C THR A 446 -15.66 9.18 -22.72
N ARG A 447 -15.30 8.69 -23.92
CA ARG A 447 -14.12 7.82 -24.13
C ARG A 447 -12.77 8.41 -23.68
N ASN A 448 -12.67 9.73 -23.62
CA ASN A 448 -11.45 10.45 -23.23
C ASN A 448 -11.55 11.12 -21.85
N SER A 449 -12.57 10.77 -21.04
CA SER A 449 -12.73 11.27 -19.68
C SER A 449 -12.31 10.21 -18.65
N ALA A 450 -11.43 10.58 -17.72
CA ALA A 450 -11.08 9.76 -16.56
C ALA A 450 -12.17 9.80 -15.47
N GLN A 451 -13.22 10.61 -15.64
CA GLN A 451 -14.33 10.74 -14.69
C GLN A 451 -15.53 9.83 -15.01
N PHE A 452 -15.49 9.15 -16.17
CA PHE A 452 -16.50 8.20 -16.60
C PHE A 452 -15.91 6.78 -16.61
N ALA A 453 -16.60 5.86 -15.94
CA ALA A 453 -16.32 4.45 -16.08
C ALA A 453 -17.55 3.69 -16.59
N VAL A 454 -17.30 2.70 -17.44
CA VAL A 454 -18.31 1.75 -17.90
C VAL A 454 -18.18 0.51 -17.03
N VAL A 455 -19.30 0.07 -16.47
CA VAL A 455 -19.36 -1.18 -15.70
C VAL A 455 -20.28 -2.14 -16.43
N VAL A 456 -19.93 -3.42 -16.40
CA VAL A 456 -20.74 -4.56 -16.88
C VAL A 456 -20.90 -5.59 -15.75
N MET A 457 -21.89 -6.48 -15.86
CA MET A 457 -22.20 -7.42 -14.79
C MET A 457 -21.06 -8.41 -14.54
N THR A 458 -20.54 -9.06 -15.59
CA THR A 458 -19.46 -10.06 -15.46
C THR A 458 -18.27 -9.77 -16.38
N ASN A 459 -17.18 -10.51 -16.20
CA ASN A 459 -15.98 -10.35 -17.03
C ASN A 459 -16.23 -10.72 -18.51
N GLU A 460 -17.12 -11.68 -18.76
CA GLU A 460 -17.48 -12.14 -20.10
C GLU A 460 -18.18 -11.03 -20.91
N ASP A 461 -18.98 -10.19 -20.23
CA ASP A 461 -19.71 -9.08 -20.85
C ASP A 461 -18.76 -7.97 -21.37
N LYS A 462 -17.51 -7.92 -20.88
CA LYS A 462 -16.53 -6.90 -21.32
C LYS A 462 -16.24 -6.98 -22.81
N ALA A 463 -16.27 -8.18 -23.40
CA ALA A 463 -15.95 -8.36 -24.82
C ALA A 463 -16.93 -7.59 -25.74
N GLU A 464 -18.23 -7.65 -25.45
CA GLU A 464 -19.24 -6.90 -26.21
C GLU A 464 -19.19 -5.40 -25.91
N ALA A 465 -18.99 -5.02 -24.64
CA ALA A 465 -18.85 -3.62 -24.27
C ALA A 465 -17.66 -2.94 -24.97
N ARG A 466 -16.52 -3.64 -25.13
CA ARG A 466 -15.32 -3.15 -25.83
C ARG A 466 -15.53 -2.84 -27.30
N LYS A 467 -16.49 -3.47 -27.97
CA LYS A 467 -16.83 -3.17 -29.37
C LYS A 467 -17.45 -1.78 -29.52
N ILE A 468 -18.01 -1.25 -28.43
CA ILE A 468 -18.78 -0.01 -28.41
C ILE A 468 -17.98 1.10 -27.72
N PHE A 469 -17.58 0.85 -26.48
CA PHE A 469 -16.93 1.80 -25.62
C PHE A 469 -15.41 1.67 -25.73
N GLN A 470 -14.79 2.71 -26.26
CA GLN A 470 -13.34 2.80 -26.51
C GLN A 470 -12.57 3.35 -25.30
N THR A 471 -13.25 3.58 -24.17
CA THR A 471 -12.60 3.97 -22.92
C THR A 471 -11.77 2.80 -22.36
N PRO A 472 -10.59 3.07 -21.79
CA PRO A 472 -9.86 2.05 -21.02
C PRO A 472 -10.54 1.74 -19.67
N LEU A 473 -11.45 2.62 -19.20
CA LEU A 473 -12.16 2.49 -17.91
C LEU A 473 -13.40 1.60 -18.03
N LEU A 474 -13.20 0.36 -18.44
CA LEU A 474 -14.23 -0.67 -18.53
C LEU A 474 -13.95 -1.77 -17.49
N PHE A 475 -14.92 -2.00 -16.61
CA PHE A 475 -14.79 -2.92 -15.48
C PHE A 475 -15.97 -3.90 -15.42
N SER A 476 -15.72 -5.12 -14.98
CA SER A 476 -16.80 -5.92 -14.38
C SER A 476 -17.15 -5.39 -12.98
N VAL A 477 -18.28 -5.80 -12.40
CA VAL A 477 -18.63 -5.39 -11.03
C VAL A 477 -17.55 -5.79 -10.01
N GLN A 478 -16.96 -6.96 -10.17
CA GLN A 478 -15.87 -7.43 -9.30
C GLN A 478 -14.65 -6.51 -9.42
N GLU A 479 -14.30 -6.11 -10.64
CA GLU A 479 -13.20 -5.18 -10.89
C GLU A 479 -13.51 -3.77 -10.39
N ALA A 480 -14.76 -3.33 -10.46
CA ALA A 480 -15.21 -2.01 -10.01
C ALA A 480 -15.31 -1.89 -8.48
N LYS A 481 -15.33 -3.00 -7.72
CA LYS A 481 -15.34 -2.96 -6.26
C LYS A 481 -14.09 -2.22 -5.74
N GLY A 482 -14.30 -1.30 -4.80
CA GLY A 482 -13.26 -0.40 -4.28
C GLY A 482 -12.93 0.81 -5.15
N LEU A 483 -13.43 0.88 -6.40
CA LEU A 483 -13.27 2.02 -7.29
C LEU A 483 -14.47 2.95 -7.23
N GLU A 484 -14.25 4.24 -7.49
CA GLU A 484 -15.29 5.26 -7.51
C GLU A 484 -15.01 6.26 -8.63
N TYR A 485 -16.10 6.67 -9.29
CA TYR A 485 -16.07 7.65 -10.37
C TYR A 485 -17.21 8.64 -10.22
N GLU A 486 -17.03 9.87 -10.71
CA GLU A 486 -18.08 10.88 -10.71
C GLU A 486 -19.32 10.38 -11.47
N ASN A 487 -19.08 9.68 -12.59
CA ASN A 487 -20.11 9.19 -13.48
C ASN A 487 -19.91 7.69 -13.80
N ILE A 488 -20.97 6.90 -13.69
CA ILE A 488 -20.97 5.48 -14.06
C ILE A 488 -21.98 5.22 -15.18
N ILE A 489 -21.56 4.43 -16.16
CA ILE A 489 -22.42 3.87 -17.21
C ILE A 489 -22.56 2.37 -16.96
N LEU A 490 -23.77 1.90 -16.69
CA LEU A 490 -24.10 0.48 -16.60
C LEU A 490 -24.65 0.01 -17.94
N LEU A 491 -24.07 -1.03 -18.53
CA LEU A 491 -24.49 -1.57 -19.82
C LEU A 491 -25.17 -2.93 -19.68
N ASN A 492 -26.44 -3.02 -20.08
CA ASN A 492 -27.25 -4.24 -20.21
C ASN A 492 -27.22 -5.16 -18.97
N PHE A 493 -27.24 -4.58 -17.77
CA PHE A 493 -27.23 -5.35 -16.52
C PHE A 493 -28.44 -6.26 -16.42
N ILE A 494 -29.61 -5.72 -16.68
CA ILE A 494 -30.88 -6.44 -16.58
C ILE A 494 -31.06 -7.29 -17.82
N ALA A 495 -30.82 -6.76 -19.02
CA ALA A 495 -31.00 -7.52 -20.26
C ALA A 495 -30.14 -8.80 -20.31
N ASN A 496 -28.87 -8.75 -19.90
CA ASN A 496 -27.98 -9.91 -19.95
C ASN A 496 -28.33 -10.99 -18.91
N LYS A 497 -29.03 -10.62 -17.83
CA LYS A 497 -29.47 -11.51 -16.73
C LYS A 497 -30.97 -11.42 -16.51
N SER A 498 -31.73 -11.31 -17.61
CA SER A 498 -33.16 -10.99 -17.59
C SER A 498 -33.98 -12.02 -16.82
N ARG A 499 -33.64 -13.31 -16.96
CA ARG A 499 -34.32 -14.38 -16.22
C ARG A 499 -34.13 -14.24 -14.72
N GLU A 500 -32.90 -13.99 -14.28
CA GLU A 500 -32.54 -13.86 -12.87
C GLU A 500 -33.18 -12.61 -12.26
N PHE A 501 -33.19 -11.49 -12.99
CA PHE A 501 -33.85 -10.27 -12.54
C PHE A 501 -35.39 -10.35 -12.58
N LEU A 502 -35.97 -11.15 -13.47
CA LEU A 502 -37.39 -11.43 -13.47
C LEU A 502 -37.78 -12.15 -12.17
N GLU A 503 -37.02 -13.17 -11.77
CA GLU A 503 -37.21 -13.89 -10.51
C GLU A 503 -37.05 -12.99 -9.28
N ILE A 504 -36.11 -12.04 -9.32
CA ILE A 504 -35.92 -11.01 -8.28
C ILE A 504 -37.15 -10.09 -8.16
N SER A 505 -37.79 -9.76 -9.28
CA SER A 505 -38.98 -8.90 -9.28
C SER A 505 -40.31 -9.63 -9.12
N ASN A 506 -40.30 -10.97 -9.14
CA ASN A 506 -41.52 -11.77 -9.18
C ASN A 506 -42.37 -11.59 -7.91
N GLY A 507 -43.64 -11.22 -8.05
CA GLY A 507 -44.55 -11.00 -6.93
C GLY A 507 -44.28 -9.72 -6.12
N VAL A 508 -43.41 -8.82 -6.60
CA VAL A 508 -43.18 -7.50 -5.99
C VAL A 508 -43.93 -6.43 -6.77
N THR A 509 -44.64 -5.55 -6.05
CA THR A 509 -45.44 -4.46 -6.62
C THR A 509 -44.92 -3.09 -6.14
N ARG A 510 -45.34 -2.00 -6.78
CA ARG A 510 -44.94 -0.63 -6.37
C ARG A 510 -45.30 -0.29 -4.92
N PRO A 511 -46.52 -0.62 -4.42
CA PRO A 511 -46.86 -0.40 -3.02
C PRO A 511 -45.89 -1.06 -2.01
N ASP A 512 -45.28 -2.19 -2.36
CA ASP A 512 -44.30 -2.84 -1.48
C ASP A 512 -43.03 -1.98 -1.25
N LEU A 513 -42.77 -1.02 -2.14
CA LEU A 513 -41.60 -0.12 -2.10
C LEU A 513 -41.89 1.23 -1.43
N GLU A 514 -43.14 1.52 -1.08
CA GLU A 514 -43.57 2.77 -0.42
C GLU A 514 -43.25 2.79 1.09
N THR A 515 -42.65 1.72 1.60
CA THR A 515 -42.19 1.61 3.00
C THR A 515 -41.04 2.59 3.31
N GLU A 516 -41.12 3.29 4.43
CA GLU A 516 -40.04 4.19 4.89
C GLU A 516 -38.83 3.43 5.42
N ASP A 517 -39.04 2.23 5.95
CA ASP A 517 -38.01 1.35 6.51
C ASP A 517 -38.21 -0.10 6.06
N LEU A 518 -37.11 -0.86 5.99
CA LEU A 518 -37.16 -2.29 5.73
C LEU A 518 -37.62 -3.04 6.98
N ARG A 519 -38.59 -3.94 6.83
CA ARG A 519 -39.05 -4.80 7.93
C ARG A 519 -38.23 -6.09 7.95
N TYR A 520 -37.68 -6.42 9.12
CA TYR A 520 -37.07 -7.74 9.31
C TYR A 520 -38.15 -8.81 9.29
N ALA A 521 -38.13 -9.66 8.27
CA ALA A 521 -38.99 -10.82 8.16
C ALA A 521 -38.21 -11.98 7.53
N ARG A 522 -38.19 -13.15 8.18
CA ARG A 522 -37.61 -14.35 7.56
C ARG A 522 -38.54 -14.85 6.47
N ALA A 523 -37.96 -15.40 5.40
CA ALA A 523 -38.73 -16.09 4.36
C ALA A 523 -39.66 -17.14 4.99
N LYS A 524 -40.93 -17.15 4.54
CA LYS A 524 -41.97 -18.07 5.05
C LYS A 524 -41.62 -19.53 4.76
N ASP A 525 -40.97 -19.78 3.63
CA ASP A 525 -40.46 -21.10 3.24
C ASP A 525 -38.94 -21.18 3.46
N LYS A 526 -38.51 -22.12 4.31
CA LYS A 526 -37.08 -22.34 4.59
C LYS A 526 -36.36 -23.11 3.48
N THR A 527 -37.10 -23.73 2.57
CA THR A 527 -36.58 -24.50 1.42
C THR A 527 -36.38 -23.66 0.16
N ASP A 528 -36.96 -22.45 0.12
CA ASP A 528 -36.78 -21.50 -0.97
C ASP A 528 -35.32 -20.99 -1.04
N LYS A 529 -34.61 -21.37 -2.12
CA LYS A 529 -33.22 -21.00 -2.40
C LYS A 529 -33.09 -19.73 -3.24
N SER A 530 -34.19 -19.13 -3.65
CA SER A 530 -34.17 -18.04 -4.62
C SER A 530 -33.30 -16.87 -4.13
N LEU A 531 -33.33 -16.55 -2.84
CA LEU A 531 -32.44 -15.53 -2.28
C LEU A 531 -30.96 -15.92 -2.38
N ASP A 532 -30.56 -17.13 -2.03
CA ASP A 532 -29.16 -17.54 -2.11
C ASP A 532 -28.67 -17.66 -3.56
N ALA A 533 -29.56 -18.05 -4.47
CA ALA A 533 -29.30 -18.09 -5.90
C ALA A 533 -29.22 -16.70 -6.55
N TYR A 534 -29.97 -15.71 -6.05
CA TYR A 534 -30.10 -14.40 -6.71
C TYR A 534 -29.50 -13.22 -5.94
N LYS A 535 -29.14 -13.37 -4.66
CA LYS A 535 -28.59 -12.29 -3.82
C LYS A 535 -27.38 -11.62 -4.44
N PHE A 536 -26.53 -12.38 -5.12
CA PHE A 536 -25.32 -11.83 -5.72
C PHE A 536 -25.62 -10.95 -6.93
N TYR A 537 -26.65 -11.24 -7.74
CA TYR A 537 -27.04 -10.35 -8.83
C TYR A 537 -27.54 -9.00 -8.30
N ILE A 538 -28.33 -9.03 -7.21
CA ILE A 538 -28.82 -7.83 -6.56
C ILE A 538 -27.68 -7.04 -5.93
N ASN A 539 -26.83 -7.71 -5.16
CA ASN A 539 -25.67 -7.08 -4.53
C ASN A 539 -24.71 -6.53 -5.59
N SER A 540 -24.48 -7.24 -6.69
CA SER A 540 -23.66 -6.76 -7.80
C SER A 540 -24.25 -5.52 -8.45
N PHE A 541 -25.58 -5.48 -8.65
CA PHE A 541 -26.23 -4.29 -9.18
C PHE A 541 -26.16 -3.12 -8.18
N TYR A 542 -26.39 -3.38 -6.89
CA TYR A 542 -26.24 -2.39 -5.81
C TYR A 542 -24.82 -1.84 -5.72
N VAL A 543 -23.81 -2.70 -5.78
CA VAL A 543 -22.39 -2.30 -5.80
C VAL A 543 -22.10 -1.47 -7.04
N ALA A 544 -22.55 -1.88 -8.22
CA ALA A 544 -22.35 -1.16 -9.46
C ALA A 544 -22.99 0.25 -9.43
N MET A 545 -24.23 0.38 -8.94
CA MET A 545 -24.90 1.67 -8.75
C MET A 545 -24.13 2.57 -7.79
N THR A 546 -23.69 2.03 -6.65
CA THR A 546 -23.01 2.79 -5.59
C THR A 546 -21.58 3.20 -5.93
N ARG A 547 -21.03 2.75 -7.08
CA ARG A 547 -19.75 3.26 -7.61
C ARG A 547 -19.86 4.68 -8.18
N ALA A 548 -21.08 5.13 -8.52
CA ALA A 548 -21.33 6.47 -9.02
C ALA A 548 -21.41 7.46 -7.86
N VAL A 549 -20.45 8.38 -7.80
CA VAL A 549 -20.46 9.45 -6.79
C VAL A 549 -21.61 10.43 -7.09
N ARG A 550 -21.81 10.79 -8.36
CA ARG A 550 -22.79 11.82 -8.75
C ARG A 550 -23.86 11.32 -9.70
N ASN A 551 -23.47 10.82 -10.88
CA ASN A 551 -24.41 10.49 -11.96
C ASN A 551 -24.36 9.01 -12.35
N LEU A 552 -25.52 8.42 -12.62
CA LEU A 552 -25.68 7.04 -13.03
C LEU A 552 -26.47 6.95 -14.34
N TYR A 553 -25.86 6.38 -15.37
CA TYR A 553 -26.49 6.12 -16.66
C TYR A 553 -26.71 4.62 -16.82
N VAL A 554 -27.96 4.19 -16.98
CA VAL A 554 -28.35 2.78 -17.15
C VAL A 554 -28.76 2.58 -18.60
N VAL A 555 -27.91 1.92 -19.39
CA VAL A 555 -28.16 1.63 -20.81
C VAL A 555 -28.69 0.20 -20.92
N GLU A 556 -29.95 0.05 -21.33
CA GLU A 556 -30.61 -1.26 -21.41
C GLU A 556 -31.27 -1.46 -22.77
N SER A 557 -31.21 -2.69 -23.29
CA SER A 557 -31.95 -3.10 -24.50
C SER A 557 -33.40 -3.46 -24.24
N THR A 558 -33.75 -3.79 -23.00
CA THR A 558 -35.12 -4.09 -22.59
C THR A 558 -35.64 -3.02 -21.64
N HIS A 559 -36.75 -2.38 -21.98
CA HIS A 559 -37.35 -1.32 -21.14
C HIS A 559 -38.64 -1.74 -20.44
N LYS A 560 -39.23 -2.86 -20.86
CA LYS A 560 -40.47 -3.40 -20.31
C LYS A 560 -40.23 -4.41 -19.18
N HIS A 561 -39.02 -4.47 -18.64
CA HIS A 561 -38.69 -5.41 -17.57
C HIS A 561 -39.32 -4.95 -16.24
N PRO A 562 -40.03 -5.82 -15.48
CA PRO A 562 -40.71 -5.42 -14.25
C PRO A 562 -39.80 -4.73 -13.23
N LEU A 563 -38.56 -5.19 -13.08
CA LEU A 563 -37.57 -4.52 -12.23
C LEU A 563 -37.30 -3.06 -12.62
N LEU A 564 -37.20 -2.73 -13.92
CA LEU A 564 -37.02 -1.33 -14.35
C LEU A 564 -38.23 -0.49 -13.98
N GLU A 565 -39.44 -1.06 -14.02
CA GLU A 565 -40.65 -0.38 -13.59
C GLU A 565 -40.63 -0.10 -12.08
N LEU A 566 -40.24 -1.08 -11.27
CA LEU A 566 -40.09 -0.96 -9.82
C LEU A 566 -39.03 0.08 -9.43
N LEU A 567 -37.94 0.19 -10.21
CA LEU A 567 -36.91 1.19 -9.99
C LEU A 567 -37.29 2.59 -10.50
N GLY A 568 -38.38 2.71 -11.28
CA GLY A 568 -38.78 3.98 -11.92
C GLY A 568 -37.95 4.33 -13.17
N LEU A 569 -37.35 3.32 -13.81
CA LEU A 569 -36.49 3.43 -14.99
C LEU A 569 -37.14 2.88 -16.28
N ALA A 570 -38.43 2.51 -16.24
CA ALA A 570 -39.12 1.90 -17.39
C ALA A 570 -39.32 2.86 -18.59
N VAL A 571 -39.23 4.17 -18.39
CA VAL A 571 -39.34 5.18 -19.46
C VAL A 571 -37.95 5.69 -19.82
N PRO A 572 -37.30 5.16 -20.88
CA PRO A 572 -35.97 5.59 -21.26
C PRO A 572 -35.98 6.99 -21.87
N ARG A 573 -35.00 7.81 -21.50
CA ARG A 573 -34.76 9.13 -22.10
C ARG A 573 -34.18 8.94 -23.50
N GLN A 574 -34.80 9.58 -24.50
CA GLN A 574 -34.43 9.37 -25.92
C GLN A 574 -33.20 10.17 -26.38
N ASN A 575 -32.76 11.15 -25.58
CA ASN A 575 -31.63 12.03 -25.88
C ASN A 575 -30.69 12.14 -24.68
N ILE A 576 -29.41 12.37 -24.94
CA ILE A 576 -28.38 12.52 -23.91
C ILE A 576 -28.11 14.01 -23.68
N ASP A 577 -28.45 14.48 -22.49
CA ASP A 577 -28.17 15.85 -22.05
C ASP A 577 -26.90 15.87 -21.20
N MET A 578 -25.78 15.77 -21.90
CA MET A 578 -24.45 15.68 -21.31
C MET A 578 -23.46 16.42 -22.21
N ALA A 579 -22.59 17.22 -21.60
CA ALA A 579 -21.47 17.84 -22.30
C ALA A 579 -20.37 16.82 -22.61
N GLU A 580 -19.66 17.00 -23.73
CA GLU A 580 -18.44 16.23 -23.99
C GLU A 580 -17.41 16.54 -22.91
N GLN A 581 -16.83 15.50 -22.32
CA GLN A 581 -15.83 15.65 -21.28
C GLN A 581 -14.51 15.03 -21.73
N LYS A 582 -13.42 15.77 -21.52
CA LYS A 582 -12.06 15.32 -21.83
C LYS A 582 -11.19 15.54 -20.61
N SER A 583 -10.47 14.48 -20.25
CA SER A 583 -9.43 14.56 -19.23
C SER A 583 -8.10 14.94 -19.85
N SER A 584 -7.31 15.66 -19.07
CA SER A 584 -5.92 15.97 -19.43
C SER A 584 -5.05 14.70 -19.41
N LEU A 585 -3.89 14.73 -20.07
CA LEU A 585 -2.92 13.62 -19.99
C LEU A 585 -2.47 13.38 -18.55
N ASP A 586 -2.30 14.44 -17.76
CA ASP A 586 -1.92 14.35 -16.34
C ASP A 586 -3.01 13.69 -15.48
N GLU A 587 -4.29 13.91 -15.80
CA GLU A 587 -5.40 13.19 -15.15
C GLU A 587 -5.39 11.70 -15.52
N TRP A 588 -5.18 11.37 -16.79
CA TRP A 588 -5.06 9.98 -17.24
C TRP A 588 -3.86 9.25 -16.63
N GLN A 589 -2.74 9.94 -16.48
CA GLN A 589 -1.55 9.41 -15.83
C GLN A 589 -1.77 9.14 -14.34
N ARG A 590 -2.44 10.07 -13.63
CA ARG A 590 -2.89 9.86 -12.24
C ARG A 590 -3.86 8.69 -12.13
N GLU A 591 -4.78 8.56 -13.07
CA GLU A 591 -5.75 7.47 -13.08
C GLU A 591 -5.10 6.11 -13.32
N ALA A 592 -4.18 5.99 -14.29
CA ALA A 592 -3.43 4.77 -14.53
C ALA A 592 -2.64 4.33 -13.30
N ARG A 593 -2.03 5.28 -12.58
CA ARG A 593 -1.34 5.01 -11.31
C ARG A 593 -2.31 4.54 -10.22
N ARG A 594 -3.45 5.21 -10.04
CA ARG A 594 -4.49 4.84 -9.07
C ARG A 594 -4.95 3.40 -9.30
N LEU A 595 -5.23 3.05 -10.55
CA LEU A 595 -5.69 1.72 -10.96
C LEU A 595 -4.63 0.64 -10.72
N GLU A 596 -3.38 0.92 -11.06
CA GLU A 596 -2.28 -0.02 -10.83
C GLU A 596 -2.05 -0.29 -9.34
N LEU A 597 -2.09 0.74 -8.50
CA LEU A 597 -1.98 0.59 -7.03
C LEU A 597 -3.12 -0.27 -6.45
N GLN A 598 -4.29 -0.30 -7.11
CA GLN A 598 -5.42 -1.14 -6.74
C GLN A 598 -5.43 -2.52 -7.45
N GLY A 599 -4.35 -2.88 -8.15
CA GLY A 599 -4.21 -4.15 -8.87
C GLY A 599 -5.00 -4.23 -10.18
N LYS A 600 -5.51 -3.11 -10.72
CA LYS A 600 -6.28 -3.02 -11.97
C LYS A 600 -5.34 -2.82 -13.16
N THR A 601 -4.42 -3.77 -13.34
CA THR A 601 -3.30 -3.69 -14.29
C THR A 601 -3.76 -3.63 -15.75
N GLU A 602 -4.83 -4.36 -16.11
CA GLU A 602 -5.39 -4.33 -17.46
C GLU A 602 -5.77 -2.90 -17.88
N GLN A 603 -6.53 -2.19 -17.06
CA GLN A 603 -6.99 -0.84 -17.36
C GLN A 603 -5.84 0.18 -17.31
N ALA A 604 -4.93 0.06 -16.35
CA ALA A 604 -3.73 0.89 -16.28
C ALA A 604 -2.86 0.77 -17.56
N ASP A 605 -2.67 -0.45 -18.05
CA ASP A 605 -1.91 -0.70 -19.27
C ASP A 605 -2.63 -0.21 -20.54
N LEU A 606 -3.96 -0.36 -20.60
CA LEU A 606 -4.77 0.19 -21.69
C LEU A 606 -4.67 1.73 -21.74
N ILE A 607 -4.67 2.42 -20.60
CA ILE A 607 -4.46 3.88 -20.55
C ILE A 607 -3.08 4.21 -21.13
N ARG A 608 -2.03 3.51 -20.68
CA ARG A 608 -0.65 3.74 -21.13
C ARG A 608 -0.46 3.53 -22.63
N GLN A 609 -1.10 2.51 -23.19
CA GLN A 609 -0.96 2.16 -24.60
C GLN A 609 -1.84 3.05 -25.49
N ASN A 610 -3.13 3.17 -25.16
CA ASN A 610 -4.12 3.74 -26.06
C ASN A 610 -4.30 5.25 -25.90
N ILE A 611 -4.11 5.79 -24.69
CA ILE A 611 -4.29 7.22 -24.39
C ILE A 611 -2.93 7.93 -24.34
N LEU A 612 -1.94 7.36 -23.65
CA LEU A 612 -0.61 7.97 -23.51
C LEU A 612 0.33 7.67 -24.70
N GLY A 613 0.05 6.62 -25.48
CA GLY A 613 0.80 6.29 -26.71
C GLY A 613 2.20 5.69 -26.47
N ASN A 614 2.44 5.08 -25.31
CA ASN A 614 3.75 4.53 -24.96
C ASN A 614 4.16 3.37 -25.88
N LYS A 615 5.40 3.40 -26.39
CA LYS A 615 6.03 2.36 -27.22
C LYS A 615 7.03 1.54 -26.41
N LYS A 616 7.31 0.31 -26.86
CA LYS A 616 8.42 -0.49 -26.32
C LYS A 616 9.77 0.18 -26.61
N THR A 617 10.71 0.04 -25.69
CA THR A 617 12.10 0.51 -25.87
C THR A 617 12.79 -0.29 -26.99
N PRO A 618 13.71 0.33 -27.75
CA PRO A 618 14.45 -0.36 -28.81
C PRO A 618 15.61 -1.23 -28.28
N TRP A 619 15.92 -1.15 -26.99
CA TRP A 619 16.92 -1.96 -26.29
C TRP A 619 16.26 -2.94 -25.32
N THR A 620 17.01 -3.98 -24.96
CA THR A 620 16.64 -4.97 -23.94
C THR A 620 17.41 -4.68 -22.64
N PRO A 621 16.73 -4.33 -21.54
CA PRO A 621 17.37 -4.18 -20.23
C PRO A 621 18.08 -5.46 -19.79
N ILE A 622 19.23 -5.33 -19.13
CA ILE A 622 19.89 -6.44 -18.44
C ILE A 622 19.13 -6.69 -17.14
N THR A 623 18.21 -7.66 -17.12
CA THR A 623 17.53 -8.11 -15.91
C THR A 623 18.44 -8.98 -15.06
N TRP A 624 18.04 -9.32 -13.84
CA TRP A 624 18.79 -10.26 -12.99
C TRP A 624 19.00 -11.64 -13.64
N GLU A 625 17.97 -12.19 -14.28
CA GLU A 625 18.06 -13.46 -15.01
C GLU A 625 18.99 -13.34 -16.21
N GLU A 626 18.88 -12.26 -16.97
CA GLU A 626 19.77 -11.98 -18.10
C GLU A 626 21.21 -11.77 -17.63
N LEU A 627 21.44 -11.13 -16.48
CA LEU A 627 22.78 -10.95 -15.92
C LEU A 627 23.44 -12.29 -15.60
N LYS A 628 22.69 -13.29 -15.09
CA LYS A 628 23.23 -14.64 -14.84
C LYS A 628 23.70 -15.29 -16.14
N ASN A 629 22.86 -15.25 -17.17
CA ASN A 629 23.21 -15.78 -18.49
C ASN A 629 24.40 -15.04 -19.09
N LEU A 630 24.42 -13.71 -18.97
CA LEU A 630 25.50 -12.86 -19.45
C LEU A 630 26.83 -13.15 -18.75
N LYS A 631 26.82 -13.40 -17.42
CA LYS A 631 28.01 -13.83 -16.67
C LYS A 631 28.53 -15.17 -17.18
N VAL A 632 27.64 -16.14 -17.45
CA VAL A 632 28.03 -17.44 -18.03
C VAL A 632 28.69 -17.27 -19.40
N GLU A 633 28.09 -16.49 -20.30
CA GLU A 633 28.64 -16.28 -21.64
C GLU A 633 29.94 -15.47 -21.66
N ALA A 634 30.01 -14.40 -20.87
CA ALA A 634 31.14 -13.47 -20.90
C ALA A 634 32.37 -13.95 -20.12
N LEU A 635 32.16 -14.73 -19.05
CA LEU A 635 33.25 -15.22 -18.19
C LEU A 635 33.69 -16.64 -18.53
N ASN A 636 33.14 -17.24 -19.59
CA ASN A 636 33.60 -18.52 -20.09
C ASN A 636 35.05 -18.38 -20.63
N PRO A 637 36.03 -19.14 -20.08
CA PRO A 637 37.41 -19.10 -20.57
C PRO A 637 37.58 -19.72 -21.96
N ASP A 638 36.69 -20.64 -22.35
CA ASP A 638 36.79 -21.42 -23.58
C ASP A 638 36.14 -20.71 -24.80
N ILE A 639 35.27 -19.72 -24.56
CA ILE A 639 34.52 -19.02 -25.62
C ILE A 639 34.72 -17.50 -25.52
N PHE A 640 35.34 -16.90 -26.54
CA PHE A 640 35.49 -15.44 -26.63
C PHE A 640 34.23 -14.78 -27.22
N ASN A 641 33.21 -14.54 -26.40
CA ASN A 641 32.03 -13.76 -26.79
C ASN A 641 32.25 -12.27 -26.51
N LYS A 642 32.74 -11.52 -27.52
CA LYS A 642 33.02 -10.08 -27.39
C LYS A 642 31.78 -9.27 -26.97
N LYS A 643 30.61 -9.54 -27.55
CA LYS A 643 29.38 -8.80 -27.26
C LYS A 643 28.93 -9.00 -25.82
N ALA A 644 29.00 -10.23 -25.31
CA ALA A 644 28.71 -10.53 -23.92
C ALA A 644 29.72 -9.87 -22.96
N LYS A 645 31.02 -9.94 -23.28
CA LYS A 645 32.08 -9.28 -22.49
C LYS A 645 31.91 -7.75 -22.44
N ASP A 646 31.63 -7.11 -23.59
CA ASP A 646 31.38 -5.66 -23.65
C ASP A 646 30.17 -5.27 -22.79
N ARG A 647 29.05 -5.98 -22.93
CA ARG A 647 27.82 -5.70 -22.18
C ARG A 647 27.98 -5.94 -20.68
N LEU A 648 28.68 -7.02 -20.29
CA LEU A 648 28.97 -7.31 -18.87
C LEU A 648 29.95 -6.30 -18.26
N PHE A 649 30.97 -5.88 -19.03
CA PHE A 649 31.93 -4.89 -18.57
C PHE A 649 31.27 -3.53 -18.30
N GLU A 650 30.43 -3.05 -19.22
CA GLU A 650 29.70 -1.79 -19.02
C GLU A 650 28.75 -1.87 -17.84
N PHE A 651 28.05 -3.01 -17.66
CA PHE A 651 27.25 -3.26 -16.47
C PHE A 651 28.11 -3.15 -15.19
N ALA A 652 29.27 -3.80 -15.16
CA ALA A 652 30.16 -3.79 -14.00
C ALA A 652 30.66 -2.37 -13.66
N LEU A 653 30.91 -1.53 -14.66
CA LEU A 653 31.26 -0.11 -14.45
C LEU A 653 30.11 0.71 -13.86
N ILE A 654 28.87 0.48 -14.30
CA ILE A 654 27.69 1.20 -13.78
C ILE A 654 27.35 0.79 -12.34
N TYR A 655 27.54 -0.48 -12.01
CA TYR A 655 27.18 -1.08 -10.71
C TYR A 655 28.36 -1.22 -9.74
N ASN A 656 29.58 -0.84 -10.13
CA ASN A 656 30.81 -1.00 -9.34
C ASN A 656 31.15 -2.47 -8.98
N ASP A 657 30.85 -3.42 -9.86
CA ASP A 657 31.17 -4.85 -9.66
C ASP A 657 32.66 -5.10 -9.95
N ASN A 658 33.51 -4.85 -8.93
CA ASN A 658 34.97 -4.98 -9.04
C ASN A 658 35.43 -6.42 -9.28
N ASP A 659 34.68 -7.43 -8.82
CA ASP A 659 35.03 -8.83 -9.07
C ASP A 659 34.89 -9.17 -10.56
N VAL A 660 33.80 -8.76 -11.19
CA VAL A 660 33.61 -8.95 -12.63
C VAL A 660 34.68 -8.23 -13.43
N ILE A 661 35.03 -7.00 -13.06
CA ILE A 661 36.12 -6.24 -13.72
C ILE A 661 37.43 -7.03 -13.63
N ARG A 662 37.80 -7.51 -12.44
CA ARG A 662 39.00 -8.32 -12.22
C ARG A 662 39.00 -9.60 -13.07
N ARG A 663 37.91 -10.36 -13.04
CA ARG A 663 37.79 -11.62 -13.80
C ARG A 663 37.86 -11.40 -15.31
N LEU A 664 37.30 -10.31 -15.82
CA LEU A 664 37.44 -9.94 -17.23
C LEU A 664 38.89 -9.59 -17.59
N SER A 665 39.60 -8.88 -16.72
CA SER A 665 41.04 -8.60 -16.88
C SER A 665 41.88 -9.91 -16.88
N GLU A 666 41.60 -10.85 -15.96
CA GLU A 666 42.22 -12.18 -15.92
C GLU A 666 41.99 -12.96 -17.24
N LEU A 667 40.82 -12.79 -17.87
CA LEU A 667 40.48 -13.33 -19.19
C LEU A 667 41.05 -12.50 -20.37
N LYS A 668 42.04 -11.64 -20.10
CA LYS A 668 42.75 -10.79 -21.08
C LYS A 668 41.85 -9.84 -21.88
N TYR A 669 40.70 -9.45 -21.32
CA TYR A 669 39.84 -8.42 -21.93
C TYR A 669 40.38 -7.02 -21.59
N ARG A 670 41.18 -6.46 -22.51
CA ARG A 670 42.00 -5.25 -22.30
C ARG A 670 41.27 -4.01 -21.75
N ARG A 671 39.98 -3.83 -22.04
CA ARG A 671 39.21 -2.68 -21.51
C ARG A 671 39.10 -2.76 -19.97
N ALA A 672 39.06 -3.97 -19.41
CA ALA A 672 39.01 -4.18 -17.97
C ALA A 672 40.34 -3.87 -17.24
N ASP A 673 41.46 -3.69 -17.96
CA ASP A 673 42.73 -3.28 -17.36
C ASP A 673 42.75 -1.77 -17.02
N ARG A 674 41.80 -0.99 -17.56
CA ARG A 674 41.71 0.48 -17.38
C ARG A 674 40.28 0.94 -17.07
N PRO A 675 39.63 0.38 -16.02
CA PRO A 675 38.21 0.61 -15.76
C PRO A 675 37.87 2.08 -15.50
N GLU A 676 38.74 2.82 -14.80
CA GLU A 676 38.49 4.23 -14.50
C GLU A 676 38.49 5.15 -15.74
N ALA A 677 39.31 4.83 -16.74
CA ALA A 677 39.34 5.59 -17.99
C ALA A 677 38.07 5.35 -18.83
N GLU A 678 37.53 4.12 -18.80
CA GLU A 678 36.33 3.73 -19.56
C GLU A 678 35.03 4.22 -18.89
N ARG A 679 34.99 4.24 -17.55
CA ARG A 679 33.81 4.58 -16.74
C ARG A 679 33.17 5.89 -17.15
N GLY A 680 33.96 6.95 -17.31
CA GLY A 680 33.45 8.28 -17.67
C GLY A 680 32.80 8.32 -19.06
N GLY A 681 33.33 7.54 -20.02
CA GLY A 681 32.77 7.44 -21.37
C GLY A 681 31.41 6.74 -21.40
N VAL A 682 31.30 5.60 -20.71
CA VAL A 682 30.04 4.85 -20.58
C VAL A 682 28.99 5.69 -19.86
N PHE A 683 29.34 6.30 -18.72
CA PHE A 683 28.40 7.12 -17.96
C PHE A 683 27.87 8.32 -18.76
N ARG A 684 28.74 9.01 -19.52
CA ARG A 684 28.33 10.13 -20.38
C ARG A 684 27.42 9.69 -21.53
N ARG A 685 27.70 8.54 -22.16
CA ARG A 685 26.86 8.00 -23.25
C ARG A 685 25.43 7.75 -22.78
N VAL A 686 25.27 7.21 -21.57
CA VAL A 686 24.00 6.69 -21.07
C VAL A 686 23.22 7.75 -20.30
N TYR A 687 23.89 8.53 -19.44
CA TYR A 687 23.25 9.46 -18.50
C TYR A 687 23.44 10.94 -18.84
N ALA A 688 23.89 11.29 -20.06
CA ALA A 688 24.07 12.69 -20.48
C ALA A 688 22.85 13.60 -20.20
N PRO A 689 21.58 13.22 -20.52
CA PRO A 689 20.43 14.07 -20.24
C PRO A 689 20.23 14.37 -18.75
N TYR A 690 20.52 13.37 -17.89
CA TYR A 690 20.38 13.50 -16.44
C TYR A 690 21.54 14.30 -15.84
N ALA A 691 22.78 14.04 -16.28
CA ALA A 691 23.95 14.81 -15.86
C ALA A 691 23.83 16.31 -16.24
N ALA A 692 23.12 16.63 -17.32
CA ALA A 692 22.81 18.00 -17.73
C ALA A 692 21.56 18.59 -17.04
N ASP A 693 20.84 17.80 -16.25
CA ASP A 693 19.56 18.17 -15.61
C ASP A 693 18.51 18.69 -16.62
N ASP A 694 18.46 18.05 -17.80
CA ASP A 694 17.66 18.44 -18.97
C ASP A 694 16.27 17.78 -18.97
N VAL A 695 15.30 18.47 -18.34
CA VAL A 695 13.90 18.03 -18.25
C VAL A 695 13.28 17.80 -19.63
N LYS A 696 13.65 18.59 -20.65
CA LYS A 696 13.04 18.51 -21.98
C LYS A 696 13.38 17.19 -22.67
N LYS A 697 14.66 16.82 -22.70
CA LYS A 697 15.09 15.53 -23.29
C LYS A 697 14.51 14.33 -22.56
N VAL A 698 14.45 14.40 -21.23
CA VAL A 698 13.85 13.32 -20.43
C VAL A 698 12.35 13.20 -20.71
N THR A 699 11.64 14.32 -20.87
CA THR A 699 10.21 14.34 -21.24
C THR A 699 9.97 13.70 -22.61
N GLU A 700 10.83 13.95 -23.61
CA GLU A 700 10.72 13.33 -24.93
C GLU A 700 10.81 11.79 -24.85
N ASN A 701 11.71 11.27 -24.02
CA ASN A 701 11.84 9.82 -23.80
C ASN A 701 10.63 9.25 -23.04
N ILE A 702 10.15 9.94 -22.00
CA ILE A 702 8.99 9.50 -21.21
C ILE A 702 7.72 9.45 -22.05
N LYS A 703 7.47 10.46 -22.88
CA LYS A 703 6.33 10.46 -23.82
C LYS A 703 6.38 9.28 -24.80
N LYS A 704 7.60 8.81 -25.12
CA LYS A 704 7.79 7.73 -26.07
C LYS A 704 7.75 6.34 -25.42
N TYR A 705 8.29 6.20 -24.22
CA TYR A 705 8.55 4.89 -23.61
C TYR A 705 7.81 4.66 -22.28
N GLY A 706 7.10 5.66 -21.78
CA GLY A 706 6.45 5.66 -20.47
C GLY A 706 7.33 6.26 -19.37
N LEU A 707 6.74 6.58 -18.22
CA LEU A 707 7.41 7.26 -17.11
C LEU A 707 8.51 6.42 -16.44
N ASP A 708 8.26 5.12 -16.30
CA ASP A 708 9.14 4.18 -15.60
C ASP A 708 9.83 3.20 -16.56
N TYR A 709 10.10 3.64 -17.79
CA TYR A 709 10.82 2.80 -18.76
C TYR A 709 12.18 2.36 -18.20
N ARG A 710 12.66 1.18 -18.61
CA ARG A 710 13.98 0.68 -18.18
C ARG A 710 15.02 1.06 -19.20
N ASP A 711 16.15 1.61 -18.77
CA ASP A 711 17.35 1.73 -19.60
C ASP A 711 18.02 0.37 -19.83
N GLU A 712 19.13 0.34 -20.58
CA GLU A 712 19.85 -0.90 -20.88
C GLU A 712 20.45 -1.59 -19.64
N PHE A 713 20.61 -0.87 -18.53
CA PHE A 713 21.13 -1.35 -17.24
C PHE A 713 20.03 -1.58 -16.19
N ASN A 714 18.77 -1.59 -16.63
CA ASN A 714 17.58 -1.78 -15.80
C ASN A 714 17.35 -0.66 -14.76
N MET A 715 17.81 0.56 -15.02
CA MET A 715 17.43 1.73 -14.22
C MET A 715 16.21 2.44 -14.82
N THR A 716 15.36 2.97 -13.94
CA THR A 716 14.29 3.90 -14.33
C THR A 716 14.85 5.32 -14.48
N PRO A 717 14.13 6.24 -15.15
CA PRO A 717 14.50 7.65 -15.19
C PRO A 717 14.70 8.25 -13.80
N LEU A 718 13.88 7.86 -12.82
CA LEU A 718 13.98 8.37 -11.45
C LEU A 718 15.26 7.89 -10.76
N LEU A 719 15.61 6.61 -10.91
CA LEU A 719 16.87 6.06 -10.40
C LEU A 719 18.07 6.76 -11.04
N ALA A 720 18.07 6.94 -12.36
CA ALA A 720 19.14 7.62 -13.09
C ALA A 720 19.28 9.11 -12.67
N ALA A 721 18.16 9.81 -12.48
CA ALA A 721 18.16 11.20 -12.04
C ALA A 721 18.75 11.35 -10.63
N ILE A 722 18.33 10.50 -9.68
CA ILE A 722 18.84 10.54 -8.30
C ILE A 722 20.34 10.18 -8.26
N LYS A 723 20.74 9.12 -8.98
CA LYS A 723 22.15 8.67 -9.08
C LYS A 723 23.08 9.74 -9.63
N THR A 724 22.58 10.57 -10.54
CA THR A 724 23.36 11.67 -11.16
C THR A 724 23.25 12.99 -10.40
N GLY A 725 22.35 13.09 -9.41
CA GLY A 725 22.05 14.34 -8.70
C GLY A 725 21.25 15.36 -9.52
N ALA A 726 20.51 14.92 -10.55
CA ALA A 726 19.72 15.74 -11.46
C ALA A 726 18.45 16.29 -10.78
N GLY A 727 18.59 17.38 -10.02
CA GLY A 727 17.55 17.90 -9.15
C GLY A 727 16.24 18.27 -9.88
N LYS A 728 16.31 19.00 -11.00
CA LYS A 728 15.11 19.41 -11.75
C LYS A 728 14.40 18.22 -12.37
N VAL A 729 15.17 17.27 -12.93
CA VAL A 729 14.61 16.04 -13.50
C VAL A 729 13.99 15.17 -12.41
N THR A 730 14.62 15.04 -11.24
CA THR A 730 14.04 14.31 -10.10
C THR A 730 12.71 14.92 -9.66
N ASP A 731 12.65 16.24 -9.45
CA ASP A 731 11.42 16.90 -9.02
C ASP A 731 10.31 16.74 -10.07
N PHE A 732 10.63 16.93 -11.35
CA PHE A 732 9.71 16.70 -12.47
C PHE A 732 9.16 15.25 -12.49
N LEU A 733 10.02 14.24 -12.36
CA LEU A 733 9.61 12.83 -12.37
C LEU A 733 8.69 12.49 -11.19
N LEU A 734 8.96 13.06 -10.00
CA LEU A 734 8.12 12.87 -8.83
C LEU A 734 6.75 13.54 -8.98
N GLU A 735 6.71 14.74 -9.55
CA GLU A 735 5.45 15.44 -9.88
C GLU A 735 4.62 14.67 -10.91
N GLN A 736 5.29 14.05 -11.87
CA GLN A 736 4.67 13.15 -12.85
C GLN A 736 4.25 11.80 -12.26
N GLY A 737 4.62 11.52 -11.01
CA GLY A 737 4.19 10.32 -10.28
C GLY A 737 4.99 9.06 -10.62
N ALA A 738 6.30 9.20 -10.87
CA ALA A 738 7.20 8.08 -11.07
C ALA A 738 7.14 7.09 -9.91
N LYS A 739 7.27 5.80 -10.21
CA LYS A 739 7.18 4.73 -9.22
C LYS A 739 8.34 4.79 -8.24
N LEU A 740 8.04 4.58 -6.97
CA LEU A 740 9.00 4.73 -5.86
C LEU A 740 9.51 3.38 -5.35
N GLU A 741 8.79 2.32 -5.69
CA GLU A 741 9.02 0.93 -5.29
C GLU A 741 9.82 0.13 -6.33
N VAL A 742 10.01 0.68 -7.53
CA VAL A 742 10.69 0.01 -8.63
C VAL A 742 12.19 0.04 -8.41
N THR A 743 12.78 -1.14 -8.21
CA THR A 743 14.22 -1.29 -7.94
C THR A 743 15.05 -1.57 -9.19
N ASP A 744 16.35 -1.31 -9.12
CA ASP A 744 17.33 -1.78 -10.10
C ASP A 744 17.68 -3.28 -9.92
N ASN A 745 18.76 -3.75 -10.57
CA ASN A 745 19.20 -5.15 -10.51
C ASN A 745 19.70 -5.62 -9.13
N LEU A 746 19.95 -4.71 -8.19
CA LEU A 746 20.43 -5.00 -6.84
C LEU A 746 19.35 -4.73 -5.78
N GLY A 747 18.10 -4.58 -6.19
CA GLY A 747 17.04 -4.22 -5.27
C GLY A 747 17.15 -2.78 -4.75
N ILE A 748 17.94 -1.90 -5.39
CA ILE A 748 18.07 -0.51 -4.96
C ILE A 748 16.87 0.29 -5.49
N SER A 749 16.03 0.75 -4.57
CA SER A 749 14.91 1.65 -4.85
C SER A 749 15.38 3.11 -4.97
N PRO A 750 14.56 4.03 -5.53
CA PRO A 750 14.81 5.47 -5.50
C PRO A 750 15.16 6.01 -4.12
N PHE A 751 14.52 5.49 -3.05
CA PHE A 751 14.84 5.85 -1.68
C PHE A 751 16.25 5.44 -1.27
N VAL A 752 16.63 4.17 -1.51
CA VAL A 752 17.97 3.66 -1.17
C VAL A 752 19.05 4.37 -2.02
N MET A 753 18.77 4.63 -3.29
CA MET A 753 19.65 5.40 -4.19
C MET A 753 19.89 6.83 -3.67
N ALA A 754 18.86 7.49 -3.14
CA ALA A 754 19.00 8.83 -2.55
C ALA A 754 19.89 8.80 -1.29
N LEU A 755 19.81 7.74 -0.49
CA LEU A 755 20.72 7.54 0.64
C LEU A 755 22.16 7.28 0.18
N GLN A 756 22.37 6.47 -0.87
CA GLN A 756 23.70 6.27 -1.48
C GLN A 756 24.30 7.60 -1.95
N GLN A 757 23.50 8.43 -2.61
CA GLN A 757 23.93 9.75 -3.06
C GLN A 757 24.26 10.68 -1.89
N ALA A 758 23.49 10.63 -0.81
CA ALA A 758 23.74 11.43 0.39
C ALA A 758 25.06 11.08 1.08
N HIS A 759 25.48 9.82 1.08
CA HIS A 759 26.75 9.39 1.67
C HIS A 759 27.99 9.69 0.83
N THR A 760 27.80 9.97 -0.46
CA THR A 760 28.89 10.29 -1.39
C THR A 760 28.95 11.77 -1.78
N ASN A 761 27.91 12.55 -1.45
CA ASN A 761 27.79 13.96 -1.82
C ASN A 761 27.20 14.82 -0.68
N ASP A 762 28.08 15.49 0.07
CA ASP A 762 27.71 16.38 1.19
C ASP A 762 26.74 17.50 0.79
N LYS A 763 26.85 18.02 -0.45
CA LYS A 763 25.95 19.07 -0.95
C LYS A 763 24.54 18.51 -1.15
N PHE A 764 24.41 17.27 -1.62
CA PHE A 764 23.13 16.60 -1.76
C PHE A 764 22.50 16.33 -0.39
N LEU A 765 23.28 15.79 0.56
CA LEU A 765 22.84 15.54 1.93
C LEU A 765 22.30 16.81 2.60
N LYS A 766 23.07 17.92 2.55
CA LYS A 766 22.70 19.17 3.24
C LYS A 766 21.54 19.91 2.57
N ASN A 767 21.49 19.94 1.23
CA ASN A 767 20.59 20.85 0.51
C ASN A 767 19.41 20.19 -0.19
N ARG A 768 19.42 18.86 -0.43
CA ARG A 768 18.38 18.17 -1.22
C ARG A 768 17.76 16.98 -0.53
N LEU A 769 18.49 16.22 0.28
CA LEU A 769 17.93 15.03 0.90
C LEU A 769 16.72 15.38 1.78
N SER A 770 16.77 16.46 2.57
CA SER A 770 15.66 16.86 3.44
C SER A 770 14.32 17.05 2.71
N SER A 771 14.33 17.58 1.48
CA SER A 771 13.12 17.78 0.69
C SER A 771 12.68 16.53 -0.08
N LEU A 772 13.61 15.66 -0.46
CA LEU A 772 13.33 14.41 -1.18
C LEU A 772 12.95 13.26 -0.25
N TYR A 773 13.49 13.21 0.96
CA TYR A 773 13.27 12.14 1.93
C TYR A 773 11.78 11.86 2.18
N PRO A 774 10.92 12.84 2.52
CA PRO A 774 9.49 12.57 2.71
C PRO A 774 8.76 12.16 1.42
N LYS A 775 9.28 12.54 0.23
CA LYS A 775 8.68 12.17 -1.06
C LYS A 775 9.03 10.75 -1.51
N LEU A 776 10.22 10.26 -1.13
CA LEU A 776 10.76 8.97 -1.57
C LEU A 776 10.58 7.85 -0.55
N LYS A 777 10.54 8.19 0.74
CA LYS A 777 10.54 7.21 1.83
C LYS A 777 9.28 6.33 1.76
N PRO A 778 9.41 5.00 1.67
CA PRO A 778 8.26 4.10 1.76
C PRO A 778 7.67 4.10 3.18
N ASP A 779 6.46 3.59 3.35
CA ASP A 779 5.84 3.48 4.67
C ASP A 779 6.52 2.46 5.59
N SER A 780 7.06 1.41 4.98
CA SER A 780 7.78 0.34 5.67
C SER A 780 8.75 -0.36 4.72
N VAL A 781 9.69 -1.11 5.30
CA VAL A 781 10.45 -2.14 4.59
C VAL A 781 10.04 -3.50 5.12
N LYS A 782 9.84 -4.45 4.21
CA LYS A 782 9.51 -5.84 4.52
C LYS A 782 10.80 -6.65 4.47
N VAL A 783 11.13 -7.28 5.59
CA VAL A 783 12.29 -8.18 5.68
C VAL A 783 11.85 -9.57 6.06
N LYS A 784 12.61 -10.57 5.63
CA LYS A 784 12.41 -11.96 5.99
C LYS A 784 13.52 -12.40 6.92
N VAL A 785 13.13 -12.92 8.07
CA VAL A 785 14.04 -13.47 9.08
C VAL A 785 13.48 -14.78 9.60
N ASP A 786 14.30 -15.83 9.66
CA ASP A 786 13.90 -17.17 10.08
C ASP A 786 12.64 -17.70 9.35
N ASN A 787 12.46 -17.32 8.08
CA ASN A 787 11.27 -17.60 7.27
C ASN A 787 9.96 -16.95 7.77
N HIS A 788 10.04 -15.83 8.48
CA HIS A 788 8.92 -15.00 8.90
C HIS A 788 9.04 -13.60 8.29
N LEU A 789 7.92 -13.00 7.94
CA LEU A 789 7.84 -11.59 7.56
C LEU A 789 7.96 -10.70 8.80
N VAL A 790 8.87 -9.73 8.73
CA VAL A 790 8.97 -8.62 9.68
C VAL A 790 8.81 -7.31 8.91
N LYS A 791 7.74 -6.56 9.23
CA LYS A 791 7.44 -5.26 8.59
C LYS A 791 7.99 -4.12 9.46
N ILE A 792 9.01 -3.44 8.99
CA ILE A 792 9.71 -2.39 9.74
C ILE A 792 9.19 -1.02 9.28
N SER A 793 8.49 -0.32 10.17
CA SER A 793 7.95 1.02 9.88
C SER A 793 9.05 2.04 9.61
N ALA A 794 8.84 2.90 8.60
CA ALA A 794 9.73 4.01 8.26
C ALA A 794 9.74 5.16 9.28
N ARG A 795 9.04 4.97 10.39
CA ARG A 795 9.04 5.85 11.57
C ARG A 795 9.95 5.30 12.67
N SER A 796 10.48 4.08 12.54
CA SER A 796 11.38 3.44 13.52
C SER A 796 12.85 3.82 13.29
N ALA A 797 13.71 3.62 14.31
CA ALA A 797 15.15 3.79 14.15
C ALA A 797 15.79 2.62 13.40
N GLU A 798 15.21 1.43 13.53
CA GLU A 798 15.59 0.21 12.82
C GLU A 798 15.52 0.40 11.31
N PHE A 799 14.47 1.06 10.81
CA PHE A 799 14.36 1.38 9.39
C PHE A 799 15.53 2.23 8.91
N PHE A 800 15.88 3.28 9.65
CA PHE A 800 16.99 4.16 9.31
C PHE A 800 18.33 3.40 9.34
N LEU A 801 18.58 2.64 10.41
CA LEU A 801 19.83 1.89 10.59
C LEU A 801 19.99 0.81 9.51
N LEU A 802 18.95 0.02 9.23
CA LEU A 802 19.00 -1.03 8.22
C LEU A 802 19.45 -0.48 6.86
N HIS A 803 18.78 0.57 6.36
CA HIS A 803 19.13 1.16 5.06
C HIS A 803 20.53 1.78 5.05
N ASN A 804 20.93 2.46 6.13
CA ASN A 804 22.26 3.05 6.20
C ASN A 804 23.35 1.98 6.28
N PHE A 805 23.13 0.87 6.97
CA PHE A 805 24.06 -0.26 6.98
C PHE A 805 24.23 -0.83 5.58
N ILE A 806 23.14 -1.07 4.84
CA ILE A 806 23.19 -1.55 3.44
C ILE A 806 24.01 -0.60 2.56
N VAL A 807 23.73 0.70 2.65
CA VAL A 807 24.33 1.70 1.77
C VAL A 807 25.80 1.98 2.08
N THR A 808 26.19 1.96 3.36
CA THR A 808 27.54 2.37 3.77
C THR A 808 28.51 1.22 4.00
N HIS A 809 28.05 -0.03 3.91
CA HIS A 809 28.85 -1.23 4.16
C HIS A 809 30.20 -1.20 3.44
N ASN A 810 30.19 -1.11 2.10
CA ASN A 810 31.41 -1.08 1.31
C ASN A 810 32.28 0.15 1.57
N LEU A 811 31.66 1.32 1.78
CA LEU A 811 32.38 2.57 2.08
C LEU A 811 33.17 2.47 3.40
N ILE A 812 32.63 1.76 4.38
CA ILE A 812 33.27 1.56 5.68
C ILE A 812 34.33 0.47 5.59
N LEU A 813 34.02 -0.68 4.96
CA LEU A 813 34.98 -1.77 4.83
C LEU A 813 36.24 -1.36 4.05
N MET A 814 36.10 -0.53 3.01
CA MET A 814 37.26 0.00 2.27
C MET A 814 38.21 0.87 3.10
N LYS A 815 37.74 1.43 4.24
CA LYS A 815 38.54 2.26 5.14
C LYS A 815 39.20 1.46 6.27
N LYS A 816 38.81 0.19 6.47
CA LYS A 816 39.32 -0.66 7.55
C LYS A 816 40.76 -1.08 7.27
N LYS A 817 41.56 -1.18 8.34
CA LYS A 817 42.91 -1.76 8.25
C LYS A 817 42.84 -3.28 8.21
N GLU A 818 43.92 -3.92 7.74
CA GLU A 818 43.96 -5.37 7.52
C GLU A 818 43.60 -6.23 8.75
N LEU A 819 43.85 -5.72 9.96
CA LEU A 819 43.63 -6.44 11.23
C LEU A 819 42.39 -5.95 11.99
N GLU A 820 41.63 -5.00 11.46
CA GLU A 820 40.41 -4.52 12.10
C GLU A 820 39.21 -5.44 11.81
N ASP A 821 38.24 -5.46 12.72
CA ASP A 821 36.99 -6.18 12.51
C ASP A 821 36.24 -5.61 11.29
N HIS A 822 35.71 -6.52 10.47
CA HIS A 822 35.01 -6.23 9.22
C HIS A 822 33.53 -5.95 9.49
N GLY A 823 33.28 -4.92 10.31
CA GLY A 823 31.95 -4.47 10.67
C GLY A 823 31.90 -3.03 11.16
N PHE A 824 30.69 -2.61 11.54
CA PHE A 824 30.36 -1.27 11.99
C PHE A 824 30.68 -1.14 13.48
N THR A 825 31.64 -0.27 13.80
CA THR A 825 31.83 0.17 15.19
C THR A 825 30.74 1.16 15.59
N MET A 826 30.49 1.32 16.88
CA MET A 826 29.56 2.37 17.34
C MET A 826 29.97 3.77 16.87
N ASP A 827 31.27 4.04 16.72
CA ASP A 827 31.73 5.35 16.24
C ASP A 827 31.39 5.54 14.75
N ASN A 828 31.41 4.47 13.94
CA ASN A 828 30.91 4.54 12.56
C ASN A 828 29.40 4.83 12.53
N VAL A 829 28.62 4.21 13.43
CA VAL A 829 27.18 4.46 13.53
C VAL A 829 26.89 5.90 13.96
N MET A 830 27.63 6.43 14.94
CA MET A 830 27.52 7.84 15.36
C MET A 830 27.85 8.79 14.22
N GLU A 831 28.96 8.56 13.50
CA GLU A 831 29.38 9.40 12.38
C GLU A 831 28.30 9.46 11.28
N ILE A 832 27.61 8.35 11.02
CA ILE A 832 26.47 8.31 10.09
C ILE A 832 25.33 9.16 10.65
N CYS A 833 24.89 8.91 11.89
CA CYS A 833 23.71 9.55 12.47
C CYS A 833 23.87 11.08 12.65
N GLU A 834 25.07 11.55 13.02
CA GLU A 834 25.35 12.98 13.28
C GLU A 834 25.25 13.85 12.02
N LYS A 835 25.55 13.28 10.85
CA LYS A 835 25.50 14.01 9.56
C LYS A 835 24.07 14.27 9.06
N PHE A 836 23.09 13.50 9.52
CA PHE A 836 21.72 13.60 9.02
C PHE A 836 20.95 14.75 9.70
N PRO A 837 20.19 15.55 8.93
CA PRO A 837 19.31 16.59 9.46
C PRO A 837 18.25 16.05 10.42
N ASP A 838 17.89 16.82 11.44
CA ASP A 838 16.92 16.41 12.48
C ASP A 838 15.53 16.09 11.94
N VAL A 839 15.15 16.72 10.82
CA VAL A 839 13.87 16.46 10.13
C VAL A 839 13.80 15.01 9.63
N ILE A 840 14.95 14.38 9.39
CA ILE A 840 15.08 12.97 9.00
C ILE A 840 15.30 12.10 10.23
N LEU A 841 16.29 12.45 11.06
CA LEU A 841 16.66 11.70 12.26
C LEU A 841 16.67 12.65 13.47
N PRO A 842 15.62 12.66 14.31
CA PRO A 842 15.54 13.56 15.45
C PRO A 842 16.73 13.43 16.42
N GLU A 843 17.12 14.53 17.06
CA GLU A 843 18.27 14.61 17.99
C GLU A 843 18.28 13.51 19.06
N TYR A 844 17.13 13.21 19.67
CA TYR A 844 17.07 12.15 20.69
C TYR A 844 17.45 10.76 20.16
N ARG A 845 17.25 10.50 18.85
CA ARG A 845 17.62 9.23 18.20
C ARG A 845 19.08 9.18 17.79
N LYS A 846 19.78 10.31 17.75
CA LYS A 846 21.23 10.38 17.50
C LYS A 846 22.04 10.03 18.74
N LYS A 847 21.43 10.04 19.93
CA LYS A 847 22.12 9.75 21.19
C LYS A 847 22.68 8.33 21.20
N ARG A 848 23.97 8.18 21.57
CA ARG A 848 24.68 6.89 21.65
C ARG A 848 23.93 5.83 22.47
N GLN A 849 23.35 6.21 23.61
CA GLN A 849 22.57 5.31 24.47
C GLN A 849 21.34 4.74 23.75
N TYR A 850 20.62 5.59 23.00
CA TYR A 850 19.46 5.17 22.23
C TYR A 850 19.87 4.19 21.12
N LEU A 851 20.90 4.51 20.33
CA LEU A 851 21.39 3.66 19.25
C LEU A 851 21.91 2.30 19.76
N ASN A 852 22.65 2.29 20.87
CA ASN A 852 23.05 1.03 21.53
C ASN A 852 21.85 0.19 21.95
N SER A 853 20.80 0.82 22.48
CA SER A 853 19.57 0.12 22.84
C SER A 853 18.91 -0.50 21.60
N ILE A 854 18.86 0.21 20.47
CA ILE A 854 18.25 -0.30 19.24
C ILE A 854 19.06 -1.46 18.64
N LEU A 855 20.39 -1.31 18.53
CA LEU A 855 21.27 -2.37 18.01
C LEU A 855 21.17 -3.62 18.88
N SER A 856 21.34 -3.46 20.20
CA SER A 856 21.29 -4.60 21.12
C SER A 856 19.93 -5.25 21.23
N LYS A 857 18.82 -4.51 21.10
CA LYS A 857 17.45 -5.07 21.09
C LYS A 857 17.23 -5.98 19.90
N ASN A 858 17.88 -5.69 18.77
CA ASN A 858 17.66 -6.36 17.50
C ASN A 858 18.79 -7.34 17.12
N GLU A 859 19.52 -7.87 18.10
CA GLU A 859 20.56 -8.87 17.90
C GLU A 859 19.98 -10.26 17.64
N ILE A 860 20.55 -11.02 16.70
CA ILE A 860 20.02 -12.35 16.34
C ILE A 860 19.90 -13.33 17.51
N ASP A 861 20.79 -13.23 18.49
CA ASP A 861 20.89 -14.15 19.64
C ASP A 861 20.06 -13.68 20.85
N ARG A 862 19.39 -12.52 20.76
CA ARG A 862 18.63 -11.96 21.90
C ARG A 862 17.23 -12.55 21.97
N ASP A 863 16.85 -13.01 23.16
CA ASP A 863 15.49 -13.45 23.43
C ASP A 863 14.64 -12.28 23.95
N ASP A 864 13.95 -11.58 23.03
CA ASP A 864 13.05 -10.46 23.31
C ASP A 864 11.84 -10.55 22.35
N PRO A 865 10.58 -10.45 22.84
CA PRO A 865 9.38 -10.59 22.00
C PRO A 865 9.29 -9.59 20.84
N TYR A 866 10.02 -8.47 20.93
CA TYR A 866 10.05 -7.40 19.93
C TYR A 866 11.37 -7.39 19.14
N ASN A 867 12.18 -8.43 19.25
CA ASN A 867 13.42 -8.59 18.51
C ASN A 867 13.13 -8.86 17.03
N LYS A 868 13.59 -7.96 16.15
CA LYS A 868 13.47 -8.12 14.69
C LYS A 868 14.65 -8.86 14.06
N LYS A 869 15.65 -9.27 14.86
CA LYS A 869 16.83 -10.06 14.47
C LYS A 869 17.58 -9.47 13.26
N LEU A 870 17.81 -8.16 13.30
CA LEU A 870 18.38 -7.40 12.19
C LEU A 870 19.91 -7.40 12.19
N PHE A 871 20.53 -7.52 13.36
CA PHE A 871 21.97 -7.31 13.53
C PHE A 871 22.66 -8.54 14.12
N LEU A 872 23.85 -8.84 13.62
CA LEU A 872 24.78 -9.78 14.22
C LEU A 872 25.90 -8.98 14.90
N ARG A 873 26.08 -9.18 16.20
CA ARG A 873 27.26 -8.70 16.92
C ARG A 873 28.41 -9.68 16.70
N ILE A 874 29.42 -9.26 15.93
CA ILE A 874 30.61 -10.08 15.64
C ILE A 874 31.73 -9.89 16.67
N ASN A 875 31.79 -8.72 17.30
CA ASN A 875 32.70 -8.42 18.42
C ASN A 875 32.07 -7.35 19.33
N ARG A 876 32.65 -7.08 20.50
CA ARG A 876 32.15 -6.07 21.44
C ARG A 876 32.04 -4.70 20.77
N GLY A 877 30.81 -4.23 20.56
CA GLY A 877 30.53 -2.94 19.92
C GLY A 877 30.73 -2.91 18.41
N VAL A 878 30.88 -4.09 17.77
CA VAL A 878 31.03 -4.24 16.31
C VAL A 878 29.89 -5.08 15.75
N TYR A 879 29.16 -4.50 14.79
CA TYR A 879 27.94 -5.06 14.24
C TYR A 879 28.00 -5.22 12.72
N VAL A 880 27.31 -6.24 12.22
CA VAL A 880 26.97 -6.40 10.80
C VAL A 880 25.47 -6.70 10.69
N LEU A 881 24.93 -6.63 9.48
CA LEU A 881 23.56 -7.09 9.25
C LEU A 881 23.48 -8.61 9.43
N ASN A 882 22.33 -9.10 9.88
CA ASN A 882 22.07 -10.53 9.95
C ASN A 882 22.39 -11.20 8.59
N PRO A 883 23.30 -12.20 8.54
CA PRO A 883 23.70 -12.90 7.31
C PRO A 883 22.56 -13.48 6.49
N ASP A 884 21.46 -13.86 7.14
CA ASP A 884 20.31 -14.49 6.50
C ASP A 884 19.13 -13.54 6.31
N LEU A 885 19.35 -12.25 6.56
CA LEU A 885 18.36 -11.21 6.31
C LEU A 885 18.10 -11.06 4.81
N GLU A 886 16.84 -11.20 4.43
CA GLU A 886 16.37 -10.91 3.07
C GLU A 886 15.41 -9.73 3.08
N ILE A 887 15.41 -8.94 2.01
CA ILE A 887 14.50 -7.80 1.79
C ILE A 887 13.57 -8.14 0.63
N LEU A 888 12.30 -7.79 0.76
CA LEU A 888 11.35 -7.89 -0.33
C LEU A 888 11.63 -6.77 -1.34
N ILE A 889 12.07 -7.14 -2.54
CA ILE A 889 12.44 -6.19 -3.62
C ILE A 889 11.36 -6.06 -4.70
N ALA A 890 10.50 -7.08 -4.83
CA ALA A 890 9.30 -7.08 -5.66
C ALA A 890 8.30 -8.12 -5.12
N GLU A 891 7.10 -8.20 -5.70
CA GLU A 891 6.07 -9.15 -5.28
C GLU A 891 6.60 -10.59 -5.26
N ASP A 892 6.56 -11.22 -4.07
CA ASP A 892 7.10 -12.56 -3.78
C ASP A 892 8.58 -12.77 -4.16
N GLN A 893 9.36 -11.68 -4.28
CA GLN A 893 10.80 -11.73 -4.58
C GLN A 893 11.62 -11.19 -3.41
N TRP A 894 12.32 -12.10 -2.74
CA TRP A 894 13.24 -11.82 -1.64
C TRP A 894 14.69 -11.82 -2.13
N MET A 895 15.49 -10.86 -1.66
CA MET A 895 16.91 -10.77 -1.96
C MET A 895 17.71 -10.62 -0.66
N ASN A 896 18.78 -11.38 -0.51
CA ASN A 896 19.66 -11.26 0.64
C ASN A 896 20.37 -9.91 0.65
N VAL A 897 20.52 -9.28 1.82
CA VAL A 897 21.14 -7.96 1.92
C VAL A 897 22.60 -7.93 1.45
N TYR A 898 23.34 -9.04 1.56
CA TYR A 898 24.73 -9.12 1.10
C TYR A 898 24.84 -9.20 -0.43
N ASP A 899 23.84 -9.77 -1.11
CA ASP A 899 23.73 -9.73 -2.57
C ASP A 899 23.50 -8.29 -3.05
N MET A 900 22.64 -7.52 -2.36
CA MET A 900 22.42 -6.10 -2.65
C MET A 900 23.71 -5.27 -2.51
N MET A 901 24.59 -5.66 -1.59
CA MET A 901 25.86 -4.98 -1.32
C MET A 901 27.02 -5.50 -2.20
N PHE A 902 26.82 -6.54 -3.01
CA PHE A 902 27.88 -7.29 -3.70
C PHE A 902 29.01 -7.75 -2.78
N THR A 903 28.66 -8.31 -1.62
CA THR A 903 29.64 -8.79 -0.64
C THR A 903 29.32 -10.21 -0.20
N GLU A 904 30.33 -10.94 0.27
CA GLU A 904 30.09 -12.22 0.93
C GLU A 904 29.41 -11.99 2.29
N LYS A 905 28.57 -12.96 2.70
CA LYS A 905 27.94 -12.96 4.02
C LYS A 905 28.99 -12.88 5.12
N MET A 906 28.83 -11.92 6.04
CA MET A 906 29.74 -11.74 7.17
C MET A 906 29.24 -12.45 8.43
N THR A 907 29.95 -13.50 8.84
CA THR A 907 29.72 -14.22 10.12
C THR A 907 30.86 -13.97 11.12
N ARG A 908 30.70 -14.45 12.35
CA ARG A 908 31.76 -14.43 13.39
C ARG A 908 33.01 -15.19 12.91
N GLU A 909 32.81 -16.37 12.33
CA GLU A 909 33.85 -17.26 11.81
C GLU A 909 34.55 -16.63 10.61
N ARG A 910 33.78 -16.03 9.68
CA ARG A 910 34.33 -15.35 8.51
C ARG A 910 35.20 -14.16 8.91
N ASN A 911 34.75 -13.34 9.86
CA ASN A 911 35.55 -12.24 10.40
C ASN A 911 36.87 -12.74 10.99
N ALA A 912 36.83 -13.78 11.82
CA ALA A 912 38.04 -14.37 12.41
C ALA A 912 38.98 -14.95 11.33
N ALA A 913 38.42 -15.61 10.30
CA ALA A 913 39.19 -16.16 9.19
C ALA A 913 39.94 -15.07 8.40
N ILE A 914 39.27 -13.96 8.07
CA ILE A 914 39.89 -12.83 7.35
C ILE A 914 41.04 -12.24 8.15
N ILE A 915 40.84 -12.01 9.46
CA ILE A 915 41.89 -11.47 10.34
C ILE A 915 43.08 -12.42 10.40
N ASN A 916 42.84 -13.73 10.55
CA ASN A 916 43.90 -14.73 10.59
C ASN A 916 44.68 -14.83 9.28
N GLU A 917 44.00 -14.74 8.14
CA GLU A 917 44.63 -14.73 6.82
C GLU A 917 45.51 -13.48 6.63
N ASN A 918 45.02 -12.30 7.01
CA ASN A 918 45.77 -11.06 6.96
C ASN A 918 46.99 -11.10 7.91
N LEU A 919 46.83 -11.64 9.12
CA LEU A 919 47.95 -11.88 10.04
C LEU A 919 49.01 -12.80 9.42
N ALA A 920 48.59 -13.90 8.77
CA ALA A 920 49.51 -14.82 8.11
C ALA A 920 50.25 -14.14 6.96
N ARG A 921 49.56 -13.32 6.17
CA ARG A 921 50.16 -12.53 5.08
C ARG A 921 51.19 -11.52 5.61
N LEU A 922 50.84 -10.76 6.65
CA LEU A 922 51.77 -9.81 7.28
C LEU A 922 53.00 -10.51 7.85
N ARG A 923 52.83 -11.68 8.47
CA ARG A 923 53.96 -12.51 8.95
C ARG A 923 54.87 -12.95 7.81
N ARG A 924 54.32 -13.35 6.66
CA ARG A 924 55.12 -13.70 5.46
C ARG A 924 55.88 -12.49 4.92
N GLN A 925 55.21 -11.35 4.76
CA GLN A 925 55.86 -10.11 4.30
C GLN A 925 56.97 -9.65 5.24
N TRP A 926 56.76 -9.73 6.55
CA TRP A 926 57.78 -9.42 7.55
C TRP A 926 58.98 -10.37 7.46
N SER A 927 58.73 -11.67 7.30
CA SER A 927 59.79 -12.68 7.11
C SER A 927 60.60 -12.41 5.84
N GLU A 928 59.95 -12.11 4.72
CA GLU A 928 60.62 -11.75 3.47
C GLU A 928 61.45 -10.46 3.58
N GLN A 929 60.94 -9.46 4.31
CA GLN A 929 61.69 -8.23 4.57
C GLN A 929 62.93 -8.49 5.44
N LEU A 930 62.81 -9.33 6.47
CA LEU A 930 63.95 -9.75 7.30
C LEU A 930 64.99 -10.52 6.50
N GLU A 931 64.57 -11.45 5.62
CA GLU A 931 65.50 -12.15 4.73
C GLU A 931 66.20 -11.19 3.77
N LYS A 932 65.47 -10.26 3.16
CA LYS A 932 66.06 -9.23 2.29
C LYS A 932 67.02 -8.32 3.06
N ALA A 933 66.72 -7.97 4.31
CA ALA A 933 67.60 -7.18 5.17
C ALA A 933 68.88 -7.94 5.52
N ARG A 934 68.78 -9.21 5.93
CA ARG A 934 69.93 -10.09 6.19
C ARG A 934 70.80 -10.27 4.96
N ALA A 935 70.20 -10.51 3.79
CA ALA A 935 70.94 -10.64 2.53
C ALA A 935 71.69 -9.35 2.16
N ARG A 936 71.11 -8.17 2.42
CA ARG A 936 71.78 -6.88 2.22
C ARG A 936 72.95 -6.69 3.18
N GLU A 937 72.77 -6.99 4.46
CA GLU A 937 73.81 -6.88 5.48
C GLU A 937 74.97 -7.84 5.21
N GLU A 938 74.66 -9.07 4.76
CA GLU A 938 75.66 -10.06 4.37
C GLU A 938 76.42 -9.66 3.10
N ALA A 939 75.74 -9.07 2.11
CA ALA A 939 76.37 -8.49 0.92
C ALA A 939 77.27 -7.29 1.28
N GLU A 940 76.83 -6.41 2.19
CA GLU A 940 77.62 -5.28 2.67
C GLU A 940 78.83 -5.75 3.48
N ARG A 941 78.67 -6.78 4.31
CA ARG A 941 79.77 -7.42 5.03
C ARG A 941 80.80 -8.03 4.07
N LYS A 942 80.35 -8.76 3.03
CA LYS A 942 81.25 -9.27 1.98
C LYS A 942 82.01 -8.14 1.28
N ARG A 943 81.31 -7.08 0.89
CA ARG A 943 81.94 -5.90 0.28
C ARG A 943 82.96 -5.23 1.19
N ARG A 944 82.67 -5.09 2.49
CA ARG A 944 83.63 -4.54 3.47
C ARG A 944 84.85 -5.45 3.66
N ILE A 945 84.67 -6.77 3.62
CA ILE A 945 85.78 -7.74 3.68
C ILE A 945 86.64 -7.63 2.41
N GLU A 946 86.03 -7.54 1.22
CA GLU A 946 86.74 -7.33 -0.04
C GLU A 946 87.49 -6.00 -0.07
N GLU A 947 86.86 -4.90 0.37
CA GLU A 947 87.51 -3.59 0.52
C GLU A 947 88.65 -3.62 1.56
N TRP A 948 88.50 -4.38 2.64
CA TRP A 948 89.57 -4.58 3.64
C TRP A 948 90.71 -5.42 3.07
N GLN A 949 90.43 -6.54 2.42
CA GLN A 949 91.43 -7.40 1.76
C GLN A 949 92.19 -6.64 0.65
N GLY A 950 91.50 -5.78 -0.11
CA GLY A 950 92.13 -4.91 -1.11
C GLY A 950 93.05 -3.84 -0.52
N ARG A 951 92.83 -3.42 0.74
CA ARG A 951 93.73 -2.48 1.45
C ARG A 951 94.99 -3.15 2.01
N TRP A 952 95.01 -4.48 2.16
CA TRP A 952 96.16 -5.25 2.63
C TRP A 952 96.98 -5.89 1.49
N GLN A 953 96.63 -5.61 0.23
CA GLN A 953 97.51 -5.87 -0.92
C GLN A 953 98.51 -4.71 -1.08
N TRP A 954 99.51 -4.64 -0.20
CA TRP A 954 100.72 -3.82 -0.33
C TRP A 954 101.94 -4.66 0.03
#